data_AF-A0A3R6X9R7-F1
#
_entry.id   AF-A0A3R6X9R7-F1
#
_cell.length_a   1.000
_cell.length_b   1.000
_cell.length_c   1.000
_cell.angle_alpha   90.00
_cell.angle_beta   90.00
_cell.angle_gamma   90.00
#
_symmetry.space_group_name_H-M   'P 1'
#
loop_
_entity.id
_entity.type
_entity.pdbx_description
1 polymer ?
#
loop_
_entity_poly.entity_id
_entity_poly.type
_entity_poly.pdbx_seq_one_letter_code
_entity_poly.pdbx_strand_id
1 'polypeptide(L)'
;MATLTKSLRSLAPFFFVFVVCLSAFVMSGCLLFGDSTKAFSTIGMSYVTVVNMLFGQFNPDMVLDVNYYTAVVWYWSAMVVLSLVLFNMLLAIVIESFQKVHNSSDKRTAPYMAAISELARVEGLWLWPWSRRDMIRLGRAVHADELRDVSVAAIAKHLALSDDQATLLLAKVRAFKRVRQLEHHMSSNQEFVFMTITCNLDCVVIEMGTAELTIDDVRLAYASRGDFVMIFLSPLFNMFFFLVFAACALDHTPIQAMFPSENGLANIVAKSGTDAVTTVTTTKFSNMATHHDVFPWLTNTFVPYTFVKTDYNGRDLSTPDLRRVNYVHRILGAVEFKTYSAPPRPCDVVDGPLGAMYAQCHDFDSPVLNSTFYIDAGADPETATAVISAKQASGAWLDASTANLHINLATFNGELNLLCLISLRVTFQPGGFLQPIYQTKCMPSDPYGTSYLAAPLDACVLVLWITTIWMELREWCRDHRRRTGQPPKPRFCTLWRAVTWLSVVSVAVYFAIWTALCMAVYNPTFAADLTALETGASSSQPQLLLVDIMTRLKAMGYLTLSVRIAGMVSLGLLMFRTLSSLRFHPHLNMVTATLTASLHSLVPFCCIFVICLTAFVTSGCLLFGERLLQFSTISRSIITVVNMLFGQFDLAAIFAVDYNIAFTWYWCAMVILFLVLFNMLLAIVLAAFDHVRTVTATKIAPYMAAITELRRLAGPMLWPWNHPHMMQLGSFAESANTGLSTAVTSASIAKQLCVTDVDADIVLRKTRAFLAIMHILRDSNLNDDDVNGEDFVGEGEVAPTSVDVSELNERLDMMEARLEAKLASMSVNMAALIARIDAKL
;
A
#
# COMPACT_ATOMS: atom_id res chain seq x y z
N MET A 1 14.07 -29.57 2.24
CA MET A 1 14.04 -28.87 0.93
C MET A 1 12.67 -28.93 0.24
N ALA A 2 12.06 -30.12 0.05
CA ALA A 2 10.76 -30.26 -0.62
C ALA A 2 9.60 -29.47 0.05
N THR A 3 9.61 -29.36 1.38
CA THR A 3 8.63 -28.55 2.12
C THR A 3 8.80 -27.05 1.86
N LEU A 4 10.06 -26.59 1.77
CA LEU A 4 10.42 -25.19 1.49
C LEU A 4 10.10 -24.80 0.05
N THR A 5 10.35 -25.67 -0.93
CA THR A 5 9.98 -25.44 -2.33
C THR A 5 8.47 -25.46 -2.55
N LYS A 6 7.73 -26.27 -1.78
CA LYS A 6 6.27 -26.30 -1.84
C LYS A 6 5.64 -25.06 -1.19
N SER A 7 6.21 -24.53 -0.11
CA SER A 7 5.80 -23.25 0.50
C SER A 7 6.25 -22.02 -0.31
N LEU A 8 7.38 -22.09 -1.01
CA LEU A 8 7.81 -21.01 -1.93
C LEU A 8 6.82 -20.80 -3.09
N ARG A 9 6.19 -21.87 -3.58
CA ARG A 9 5.17 -21.77 -4.64
C ARG A 9 3.88 -21.10 -4.17
N SER A 10 3.46 -21.30 -2.92
CA SER A 10 2.30 -20.61 -2.35
C SER A 10 2.61 -19.16 -1.95
N LEU A 11 3.88 -18.86 -1.67
CA LEU A 11 4.37 -17.54 -1.27
C LEU A 11 4.62 -16.57 -2.45
N ALA A 12 4.97 -17.09 -3.63
CA ALA A 12 5.33 -16.29 -4.79
C ALA A 12 4.33 -15.15 -5.15
N PRO A 13 2.99 -15.36 -5.10
CA PRO A 13 2.04 -14.28 -5.37
C PRO A 13 2.10 -13.14 -4.34
N PHE A 14 2.26 -13.45 -3.06
CA PHE A 14 2.35 -12.44 -1.98
C PHE A 14 3.65 -11.65 -2.06
N PHE A 15 4.76 -12.34 -2.33
CA PHE A 15 6.04 -11.70 -2.54
C PHE A 15 6.03 -10.77 -3.75
N PHE A 16 5.35 -11.17 -4.84
CA PHE A 16 5.15 -10.31 -6.00
C PHE A 16 4.41 -9.02 -5.62
N VAL A 17 3.29 -9.11 -4.88
CA VAL A 17 2.56 -7.93 -4.39
C VAL A 17 3.44 -7.04 -3.51
N PHE A 18 4.21 -7.64 -2.60
CA PHE A 18 5.14 -6.90 -1.76
C PHE A 18 6.19 -6.14 -2.58
N VAL A 19 6.78 -6.78 -3.60
CA VAL A 19 7.76 -6.13 -4.50
C VAL A 19 7.13 -4.99 -5.29
N VAL A 20 5.91 -5.15 -5.79
CA VAL A 20 5.19 -4.07 -6.49
C VAL A 20 4.98 -2.87 -5.56
N CYS A 21 4.46 -3.10 -4.34
CA CYS A 21 4.26 -2.02 -3.36
C CYS A 21 5.58 -1.37 -2.95
N LEU A 22 6.60 -2.17 -2.66
CA LEU A 22 7.93 -1.70 -2.29
C LEU A 22 8.52 -0.83 -3.40
N SER A 23 8.43 -1.27 -4.66
CA SER A 23 8.95 -0.52 -5.80
C SER A 23 8.28 0.86 -5.94
N ALA A 24 6.96 0.97 -5.72
CA ALA A 24 6.26 2.24 -5.79
C ALA A 24 6.70 3.22 -4.70
N PHE A 25 6.88 2.75 -3.47
CA PHE A 25 7.40 3.58 -2.38
C PHE A 25 8.86 3.96 -2.60
N VAL A 26 9.69 3.04 -3.08
CA VAL A 26 11.09 3.32 -3.41
C VAL A 26 11.21 4.40 -4.47
N MET A 27 10.45 4.29 -5.57
CA MET A 27 10.51 5.25 -6.68
C MET A 27 9.94 6.61 -6.28
N SER A 28 8.85 6.64 -5.50
CA SER A 28 8.32 7.91 -4.96
C SER A 28 9.25 8.55 -3.93
N GLY A 29 9.93 7.76 -3.09
CA GLY A 29 10.95 8.25 -2.17
C GLY A 29 12.15 8.87 -2.89
N CYS A 30 12.62 8.24 -3.97
CA CYS A 30 13.63 8.83 -4.87
C CYS A 30 13.19 10.20 -5.40
N LEU A 31 11.96 10.29 -5.93
CA LEU A 31 11.44 11.53 -6.50
C LEU A 31 11.30 12.66 -5.50
N LEU A 32 10.92 12.35 -4.26
CA LEU A 32 10.63 13.37 -3.25
C LEU A 32 11.88 13.84 -2.52
N PHE A 33 12.79 12.92 -2.17
CA PHE A 33 13.87 13.20 -1.23
C PHE A 33 15.26 12.91 -1.80
N GLY A 34 15.34 12.38 -3.02
CA GLY A 34 16.61 11.90 -3.57
C GLY A 34 17.63 13.01 -3.86
N ASP A 35 17.21 14.25 -4.06
CA ASP A 35 18.10 15.39 -4.25
C ASP A 35 18.65 15.94 -2.93
N SER A 36 17.86 15.92 -1.86
CA SER A 36 18.31 16.43 -0.56
C SER A 36 18.99 15.34 0.29
N THR A 37 18.61 14.07 0.16
CA THR A 37 19.06 12.99 1.06
C THR A 37 19.79 11.86 0.35
N LYS A 38 20.95 11.45 0.89
CA LYS A 38 21.77 10.37 0.30
C LYS A 38 21.06 9.01 0.34
N ALA A 39 20.22 8.80 1.34
CA ALA A 39 19.43 7.57 1.49
C ALA A 39 18.51 7.33 0.28
N PHE A 40 18.05 8.40 -0.38
CA PHE A 40 17.15 8.34 -1.52
C PHE A 40 17.78 8.71 -2.87
N SER A 41 19.09 9.00 -2.92
CA SER A 41 19.74 9.57 -4.12
C SER A 41 19.86 8.59 -5.29
N THR A 42 19.77 7.29 -5.02
CA THR A 42 19.73 6.25 -6.05
C THR A 42 18.63 5.25 -5.72
N ILE A 43 18.10 4.57 -6.74
CA ILE A 43 17.06 3.56 -6.58
C ILE A 43 17.53 2.44 -5.65
N GLY A 44 18.79 1.99 -5.78
CA GLY A 44 19.37 0.94 -4.93
C GLY A 44 19.45 1.34 -3.45
N MET A 45 19.94 2.55 -3.15
CA MET A 45 19.96 3.06 -1.77
C MET A 45 18.54 3.24 -1.21
N SER A 46 17.61 3.67 -2.05
CA SER A 46 16.21 3.85 -1.67
C SER A 46 15.54 2.53 -1.32
N TYR A 47 15.82 1.44 -2.06
CA TYR A 47 15.39 0.09 -1.69
C TYR A 47 15.87 -0.31 -0.30
N VAL A 48 17.16 -0.16 -0.03
CA VAL A 48 17.75 -0.49 1.28
C VAL A 48 17.11 0.37 2.36
N THR A 49 16.92 1.66 2.10
CA THR A 49 16.35 2.62 3.06
C THR A 49 14.91 2.28 3.40
N VAL A 50 14.04 2.04 2.41
CA VAL A 50 12.63 1.69 2.65
C VAL A 50 12.50 0.35 3.37
N VAL A 51 13.37 -0.62 3.07
CA VAL A 51 13.42 -1.90 3.81
C VAL A 51 13.87 -1.67 5.25
N ASN A 52 14.92 -0.88 5.48
CA ASN A 52 15.38 -0.55 6.83
C ASN A 52 14.32 0.19 7.64
N MET A 53 13.53 1.04 6.97
CA MET A 53 12.39 1.74 7.57
C MET A 53 11.36 0.75 8.12
N LEU A 54 11.08 -0.36 7.41
CA LEU A 54 10.17 -1.42 7.91
C LEU A 54 10.67 -2.11 9.17
N PHE A 55 11.99 -2.17 9.37
CA PHE A 55 12.62 -2.74 10.56
C PHE A 55 12.87 -1.69 11.65
N GLY A 56 12.37 -0.47 11.49
CA GLY A 56 12.58 0.63 12.44
C GLY A 56 14.01 1.19 12.43
N GLN A 57 14.86 0.81 11.47
CA GLN A 57 16.25 1.27 11.34
C GLN A 57 16.37 2.50 10.43
N PHE A 58 15.61 3.55 10.72
CA PHE A 58 15.62 4.78 9.94
C PHE A 58 15.43 6.00 10.83
N ASN A 59 16.15 7.09 10.56
CA ASN A 59 15.89 8.35 11.25
C ASN A 59 14.91 9.20 10.42
N PRO A 60 13.66 9.40 10.87
CA PRO A 60 12.65 10.15 10.13
C PRO A 60 13.01 11.63 9.95
N ASP A 61 13.83 12.21 10.85
CA ASP A 61 14.23 13.62 10.78
C ASP A 61 14.96 13.95 9.48
N MET A 62 15.70 12.97 8.92
CA MET A 62 16.41 13.13 7.65
C MET A 62 15.50 13.53 6.48
N VAL A 63 14.23 13.13 6.52
CA VAL A 63 13.25 13.35 5.43
C VAL A 63 12.25 14.44 5.81
N LEU A 64 11.93 14.57 7.09
CA LEU A 64 11.02 15.61 7.60
C LEU A 64 11.58 17.03 7.44
N ASP A 65 12.90 17.20 7.48
CA ASP A 65 13.54 18.50 7.31
C ASP A 65 13.47 19.05 5.87
N VAL A 66 13.22 18.19 4.88
CA VAL A 66 13.15 18.58 3.45
C VAL A 66 11.79 19.21 3.14
N ASN A 67 10.72 18.44 3.33
CA ASN A 67 9.35 18.91 3.22
C ASN A 67 8.46 18.16 4.20
N TYR A 68 8.23 18.80 5.34
CA TYR A 68 7.48 18.27 6.46
C TYR A 68 6.17 17.55 6.07
N TYR A 69 5.26 18.22 5.37
CA TYR A 69 3.92 17.66 5.10
C TYR A 69 3.98 16.46 4.16
N THR A 70 4.74 16.57 3.07
CA THR A 70 4.87 15.49 2.10
C THR A 70 5.62 14.30 2.68
N ALA A 71 6.66 14.56 3.49
CA ALA A 71 7.42 13.55 4.21
C ALA A 71 6.56 12.72 5.15
N VAL A 72 5.68 13.36 5.94
CA VAL A 72 4.76 12.66 6.83
C VAL A 72 3.82 11.75 6.05
N VAL A 73 3.12 12.31 5.05
CA VAL A 73 2.15 11.55 4.26
C VAL A 73 2.82 10.35 3.59
N TRP A 74 4.00 10.55 3.00
CA TRP A 74 4.75 9.48 2.33
C TRP A 74 5.27 8.44 3.33
N TYR A 75 5.94 8.86 4.42
CA TYR A 75 6.56 7.93 5.37
C TYR A 75 5.51 7.01 5.99
N TRP A 76 4.38 7.58 6.41
CA TRP A 76 3.36 6.84 7.12
C TRP A 76 2.54 5.96 6.20
N SER A 77 2.24 6.43 4.99
CA SER A 77 1.62 5.57 3.98
C SER A 77 2.53 4.40 3.63
N ALA A 78 3.85 4.61 3.52
CA ALA A 78 4.81 3.53 3.31
C ALA A 78 4.80 2.52 4.46
N MET A 79 4.87 2.97 5.71
CA MET A 79 4.82 2.09 6.89
C MET A 79 3.52 1.30 6.96
N VAL A 80 2.36 1.96 6.87
CA VAL A 80 1.08 1.27 6.98
C VAL A 80 0.90 0.27 5.85
N VAL A 81 1.10 0.67 4.59
CA VAL A 81 0.86 -0.21 3.43
C VAL A 81 1.84 -1.37 3.42
N LEU A 82 3.13 -1.13 3.59
CA LEU A 82 4.14 -2.19 3.53
C LEU A 82 4.06 -3.12 4.75
N SER A 83 3.81 -2.60 5.96
CA SER A 83 3.60 -3.44 7.15
C SER A 83 2.33 -4.28 7.04
N LEU A 84 1.22 -3.75 6.51
CA LEU A 84 0.02 -4.53 6.27
C LEU A 84 0.26 -5.64 5.25
N VAL A 85 0.94 -5.33 4.13
CA VAL A 85 1.26 -6.35 3.11
C VAL A 85 2.20 -7.41 3.67
N LEU A 86 3.24 -7.01 4.41
CA LEU A 86 4.21 -7.92 5.01
C LEU A 86 3.57 -8.79 6.11
N PHE A 87 2.73 -8.20 6.96
CA PHE A 87 2.01 -8.95 7.98
C PHE A 87 1.01 -9.93 7.35
N ASN A 88 0.27 -9.50 6.33
CA ASN A 88 -0.63 -10.39 5.58
C ASN A 88 0.14 -11.54 4.92
N MET A 89 1.34 -11.28 4.40
CA MET A 89 2.20 -12.33 3.87
C MET A 89 2.66 -13.31 4.97
N LEU A 90 3.15 -12.79 6.09
CA LEU A 90 3.60 -13.61 7.22
C LEU A 90 2.46 -14.46 7.78
N LEU A 91 1.31 -13.85 7.97
CA LEU A 91 0.11 -14.52 8.48
C LEU A 91 -0.37 -15.61 7.52
N ALA A 92 -0.41 -15.33 6.22
CA ALA A 92 -0.74 -16.35 5.23
C ALA A 92 0.23 -17.55 5.32
N ILE A 93 1.53 -17.30 5.50
CA ILE A 93 2.55 -18.36 5.64
C ILE A 93 2.33 -19.18 6.93
N VAL A 94 2.13 -18.49 8.06
CA VAL A 94 1.93 -19.14 9.36
C VAL A 94 0.65 -19.97 9.34
N ILE A 95 -0.46 -19.41 8.84
CA ILE A 95 -1.73 -20.12 8.78
C ILE A 95 -1.67 -21.30 7.80
N GLU A 96 -1.10 -21.13 6.60
CA GLU A 96 -0.97 -22.22 5.63
C GLU A 96 -0.11 -23.36 6.17
N SER A 97 1.02 -23.02 6.81
CA SER A 97 1.90 -24.02 7.43
C SER A 97 1.23 -24.72 8.62
N PHE A 98 0.57 -23.98 9.50
CA PHE A 98 -0.19 -24.52 10.62
C PHE A 98 -1.29 -25.45 10.15
N GLN A 99 -2.11 -25.04 9.19
CA GLN A 99 -3.21 -25.84 8.66
C GLN A 99 -2.74 -27.07 7.92
N LYS A 100 -1.65 -26.99 7.17
CA LYS A 100 -1.09 -28.17 6.51
C LYS A 100 -0.67 -29.22 7.55
N VAL A 101 -0.04 -28.78 8.64
CA VAL A 101 0.31 -29.65 9.75
C VAL A 101 -0.95 -30.17 10.44
N HIS A 102 -1.91 -29.30 10.73
CA HIS A 102 -3.18 -29.65 11.36
C HIS A 102 -3.96 -30.69 10.54
N ASN A 103 -4.21 -30.44 9.25
CA ASN A 103 -4.87 -31.38 8.34
C ASN A 103 -4.12 -32.71 8.22
N SER A 104 -2.78 -32.68 8.22
CA SER A 104 -1.98 -33.92 8.20
C SER A 104 -2.07 -34.69 9.52
N SER A 105 -2.15 -33.97 10.64
CA SER A 105 -2.36 -34.53 11.98
C SER A 105 -3.76 -35.13 12.07
N ASP A 106 -4.79 -34.40 11.66
CA ASP A 106 -6.18 -34.83 11.65
C ASP A 106 -6.40 -36.04 10.74
N LYS A 107 -5.83 -36.05 9.53
CA LYS A 107 -5.88 -37.25 8.67
C LYS A 107 -5.24 -38.47 9.35
N ARG A 108 -4.20 -38.27 10.17
CA ARG A 108 -3.51 -39.33 10.91
C ARG A 108 -4.32 -39.80 12.14
N THR A 109 -4.96 -38.88 12.87
CA THR A 109 -5.66 -39.16 14.15
C THR A 109 -7.13 -39.46 13.99
N ALA A 110 -7.82 -38.93 12.98
CA ALA A 110 -9.24 -39.18 12.69
C ALA A 110 -9.64 -40.68 12.65
N PRO A 111 -8.95 -41.59 11.93
CA PRO A 111 -9.31 -43.01 11.92
C PRO A 111 -9.15 -43.66 13.30
N TYR A 112 -8.17 -43.22 14.08
CA TYR A 112 -7.90 -43.70 15.43
C TYR A 112 -8.97 -43.21 16.41
N MET A 113 -9.31 -41.92 16.36
CA MET A 113 -10.42 -41.34 17.13
C MET A 113 -11.76 -41.99 16.79
N ALA A 114 -12.02 -42.25 15.50
CA ALA A 114 -13.22 -42.96 15.06
C ALA A 114 -13.25 -44.40 15.61
N ALA A 115 -12.13 -45.12 15.57
CA ALA A 115 -12.03 -46.47 16.14
C ALA A 115 -12.21 -46.49 17.66
N ILE A 116 -11.73 -45.46 18.38
CA ILE A 116 -11.99 -45.28 19.81
C ILE A 116 -13.47 -45.01 20.08
N SER A 117 -14.11 -44.16 19.27
CA SER A 117 -15.55 -43.86 19.41
C SER A 117 -16.42 -45.10 19.19
N GLU A 118 -16.05 -45.97 18.23
CA GLU A 118 -16.69 -47.27 18.02
C GLU A 118 -16.50 -48.21 19.21
N LEU A 119 -15.28 -48.28 19.78
CA LEU A 119 -15.04 -49.06 20.99
C LEU A 119 -15.85 -48.54 22.18
N ALA A 120 -15.95 -47.22 22.34
CA ALA A 120 -16.73 -46.57 23.39
C ALA A 120 -18.25 -46.85 23.27
N ARG A 121 -18.79 -46.92 22.04
CA ARG A 121 -20.20 -47.34 21.82
C ARG A 121 -20.47 -48.77 22.26
N VAL A 122 -19.52 -49.68 22.07
CA VAL A 122 -19.68 -51.11 22.39
C VAL A 122 -19.43 -51.40 23.88
N GLU A 123 -18.58 -50.61 24.56
CA GLU A 123 -18.15 -50.89 25.94
C GLU A 123 -18.78 -49.96 27.00
N GLY A 124 -19.20 -48.76 26.62
CA GLY A 124 -19.66 -47.69 27.53
C GLY A 124 -18.54 -46.71 27.89
N LEU A 125 -18.85 -45.72 28.74
CA LEU A 125 -18.01 -44.52 29.01
C LEU A 125 -16.62 -44.83 29.63
N TRP A 126 -16.36 -46.06 30.10
CA TRP A 126 -15.12 -46.47 30.76
C TRP A 126 -14.31 -47.45 29.88
N LEU A 127 -13.29 -46.92 29.21
CA LEU A 127 -12.41 -47.57 28.22
C LEU A 127 -11.37 -48.55 28.81
N TRP A 128 -11.73 -49.41 29.78
CA TRP A 128 -10.79 -50.39 30.35
C TRP A 128 -11.08 -51.82 29.84
N PRO A 129 -10.35 -52.31 28.81
CA PRO A 129 -10.72 -53.50 28.01
C PRO A 129 -10.65 -54.81 28.80
N TRP A 130 -9.88 -54.84 29.89
CA TRP A 130 -9.61 -56.05 30.68
C TRP A 130 -10.46 -56.14 31.95
N SER A 131 -11.38 -55.19 32.18
CA SER A 131 -12.17 -55.18 33.41
C SER A 131 -13.29 -56.24 33.44
N ARG A 132 -13.74 -56.75 32.29
CA ARG A 132 -14.74 -57.84 32.22
C ARG A 132 -14.07 -59.22 32.16
N ARG A 133 -14.48 -60.10 33.07
CA ARG A 133 -13.99 -61.49 33.21
C ARG A 133 -14.03 -62.29 31.90
N ASP A 134 -14.95 -61.98 31.00
CA ASP A 134 -15.20 -62.73 29.76
C ASP A 134 -14.09 -62.55 28.71
N MET A 135 -13.50 -61.35 28.63
CA MET A 135 -12.43 -61.07 27.66
C MET A 135 -11.12 -61.75 28.07
N ILE A 136 -10.83 -61.80 29.39
CA ILE A 136 -9.70 -62.54 29.95
C ILE A 136 -9.87 -64.05 29.74
N ARG A 137 -11.10 -64.56 29.89
CA ARG A 137 -11.40 -65.98 29.65
C ARG A 137 -11.22 -66.35 28.17
N LEU A 138 -11.72 -65.53 27.25
CA LEU A 138 -11.51 -65.71 25.82
C LEU A 138 -10.02 -65.68 25.46
N GLY A 139 -9.26 -64.71 26.00
CA GLY A 139 -7.81 -64.62 25.78
C GLY A 139 -7.06 -65.85 26.28
N ARG A 140 -7.41 -66.38 27.46
CA ARG A 140 -6.84 -67.63 27.99
C ARG A 140 -7.19 -68.85 27.14
N ALA A 141 -8.44 -68.97 26.69
CA ALA A 141 -8.89 -70.09 25.87
C ALA A 141 -8.22 -70.11 24.48
N VAL A 142 -7.98 -68.93 23.88
CA VAL A 142 -7.21 -68.82 22.63
C VAL A 142 -5.72 -69.14 22.87
N HIS A 143 -5.14 -68.70 23.99
CA HIS A 143 -3.72 -68.97 24.30
C HIS A 143 -3.45 -70.45 24.66
N ALA A 144 -4.44 -71.16 25.21
CA ALA A 144 -4.39 -72.59 25.48
C ALA A 144 -4.66 -73.47 24.24
N ASP A 145 -4.85 -72.88 23.06
CA ASP A 145 -5.15 -73.54 21.78
C ASP A 145 -6.49 -74.33 21.76
N GLU A 146 -7.39 -74.01 22.70
CA GLU A 146 -8.68 -74.68 22.89
C GLU A 146 -9.78 -74.18 21.92
N LEU A 147 -9.64 -72.97 21.37
CA LEU A 147 -10.53 -72.41 20.35
C LEU A 147 -9.83 -72.31 18.98
N ARG A 148 -10.15 -73.23 18.06
CA ARG A 148 -9.63 -73.23 16.68
C ARG A 148 -10.47 -72.43 15.68
N ASP A 149 -11.75 -72.22 15.95
CA ASP A 149 -12.65 -71.39 15.13
C ASP A 149 -13.26 -70.25 15.96
N VAL A 150 -13.25 -69.03 15.42
CA VAL A 150 -13.66 -67.78 16.09
C VAL A 150 -15.07 -67.38 15.62
N SER A 151 -15.96 -68.37 15.49
CA SER A 151 -17.38 -68.16 15.20
C SER A 151 -18.16 -67.87 16.49
N VAL A 152 -19.26 -67.11 16.38
CA VAL A 152 -20.10 -66.73 17.54
C VAL A 152 -20.57 -67.97 18.30
N ALA A 153 -20.99 -69.01 17.57
CA ALA A 153 -21.43 -70.28 18.14
C ALA A 153 -20.32 -71.04 18.87
N ALA A 154 -19.07 -71.01 18.37
CA ALA A 154 -17.93 -71.64 19.03
C ALA A 154 -17.55 -70.92 20.33
N ILE A 155 -17.57 -69.57 20.32
CA ILE A 155 -17.31 -68.72 21.49
C ILE A 155 -18.40 -68.90 22.55
N ALA A 156 -19.68 -68.86 22.15
CA ALA A 156 -20.82 -69.06 23.04
C ALA A 156 -20.75 -70.43 23.74
N LYS A 157 -20.43 -71.49 22.97
CA LYS A 157 -20.34 -72.86 23.46
C LYS A 157 -19.15 -73.08 24.41
N HIS A 158 -17.96 -72.57 24.08
CA HIS A 158 -16.76 -72.79 24.91
C HIS A 158 -16.73 -71.95 26.18
N LEU A 159 -17.27 -70.72 26.15
CA LEU A 159 -17.26 -69.80 27.28
C LEU A 159 -18.55 -69.82 28.11
N ALA A 160 -19.53 -70.67 27.73
CA ALA A 160 -20.86 -70.77 28.33
C ALA A 160 -21.58 -69.40 28.40
N LEU A 161 -21.55 -68.66 27.30
CA LEU A 161 -22.20 -67.36 27.14
C LEU A 161 -23.44 -67.49 26.26
N SER A 162 -24.41 -66.59 26.41
CA SER A 162 -25.52 -66.46 25.44
C SER A 162 -25.01 -65.97 24.08
N ASP A 163 -25.71 -66.30 22.99
CA ASP A 163 -25.31 -65.88 21.64
C ASP A 163 -25.22 -64.35 21.51
N ASP A 164 -26.10 -63.60 22.20
CA ASP A 164 -26.05 -62.13 22.27
C ASP A 164 -24.81 -61.61 23.05
N GLN A 165 -24.38 -62.31 24.09
CA GLN A 165 -23.15 -61.96 24.81
C GLN A 165 -21.89 -62.32 24.00
N ALA A 166 -21.92 -63.43 23.26
CA ALA A 166 -20.82 -63.85 22.41
C ALA A 166 -20.65 -62.94 21.19
N THR A 167 -21.74 -62.47 20.57
CA THR A 167 -21.71 -61.45 19.51
C THR A 167 -21.14 -60.12 20.00
N LEU A 168 -21.58 -59.64 21.18
CA LEU A 168 -21.06 -58.43 21.80
C LEU A 168 -19.56 -58.56 22.15
N LEU A 169 -19.15 -59.70 22.71
CA LEU A 169 -17.75 -59.97 23.04
C LEU A 169 -16.86 -59.96 21.78
N LEU A 170 -17.33 -60.58 20.68
CA LEU A 170 -16.63 -60.59 19.41
C LEU A 170 -16.54 -59.20 18.77
N ALA A 171 -17.59 -58.39 18.90
CA ALA A 171 -17.59 -56.99 18.46
C ALA A 171 -16.54 -56.16 19.23
N LYS A 172 -16.41 -56.35 20.55
CA LYS A 172 -15.38 -55.70 21.39
C LYS A 172 -13.97 -56.06 20.95
N VAL A 173 -13.69 -57.34 20.74
CA VAL A 173 -12.37 -57.81 20.31
C VAL A 173 -12.00 -57.25 18.93
N ARG A 174 -12.95 -57.18 17.99
CA ARG A 174 -12.73 -56.58 16.67
C ARG A 174 -12.47 -55.07 16.76
N ALA A 175 -13.26 -54.35 17.54
CA ALA A 175 -13.07 -52.91 17.76
C ALA A 175 -11.71 -52.61 18.41
N PHE A 176 -11.35 -53.34 19.46
CA PHE A 176 -10.06 -53.18 20.15
C PHE A 176 -8.86 -53.54 19.26
N LYS A 177 -8.95 -54.64 18.49
CA LYS A 177 -7.93 -55.02 17.50
C LYS A 177 -7.70 -53.90 16.47
N ARG A 178 -8.78 -53.26 16.00
CA ARG A 178 -8.71 -52.13 15.05
C ARG A 178 -8.01 -50.91 15.65
N VAL A 179 -8.30 -50.56 16.91
CA VAL A 179 -7.60 -49.48 17.64
C VAL A 179 -6.11 -49.78 17.76
N ARG A 180 -5.75 -50.99 18.22
CA ARG A 180 -4.33 -51.43 18.36
C ARG A 180 -3.57 -51.45 17.04
N GLN A 181 -4.23 -51.86 15.95
CA GLN A 181 -3.64 -51.84 14.62
C GLN A 181 -3.34 -50.40 14.16
N LEU A 182 -4.28 -49.47 14.36
CA LEU A 182 -4.10 -48.06 14.01
C LEU A 182 -3.06 -47.37 14.89
N GLU A 183 -3.02 -47.66 16.19
CA GLU A 183 -1.99 -47.17 17.11
C GLU A 183 -0.59 -47.60 16.69
N HIS A 184 -0.42 -48.87 16.32
CA HIS A 184 0.86 -49.40 15.85
C HIS A 184 1.30 -48.75 14.52
N HIS A 185 0.35 -48.45 13.62
CA HIS A 185 0.62 -47.72 12.38
C HIS A 185 0.98 -46.25 12.64
N MET A 186 0.38 -45.58 13.62
CA MET A 186 0.78 -44.23 14.02
C MET A 186 2.19 -44.19 14.62
N SER A 187 2.58 -45.24 15.35
CA SER A 187 3.91 -45.38 15.95
C SER A 187 5.02 -45.74 14.96
N SER A 188 4.72 -46.37 13.81
CA SER A 188 5.75 -46.88 12.89
C SER A 188 6.20 -45.88 11.81
N ASN A 189 5.65 -44.66 11.77
CA ASN A 189 5.99 -43.60 10.80
C ASN A 189 5.91 -44.03 9.30
N GLN A 190 5.19 -45.11 8.98
CA GLN A 190 5.00 -45.54 7.59
C GLN A 190 3.87 -44.74 6.92
N GLU A 191 4.26 -43.67 6.19
CA GLU A 191 3.36 -42.84 5.36
C GLU A 191 2.63 -43.63 4.25
N PHE A 192 3.09 -44.84 3.92
CA PHE A 192 2.77 -45.49 2.63
C PHE A 192 1.41 -46.19 2.55
N VAL A 193 0.83 -46.65 3.67
CA VAL A 193 -0.43 -47.42 3.64
C VAL A 193 -1.67 -46.52 3.74
N PHE A 194 -1.54 -45.34 4.35
CA PHE A 194 -2.64 -44.38 4.47
C PHE A 194 -3.03 -43.78 3.11
N MET A 195 -2.08 -43.71 2.19
CA MET A 195 -2.28 -43.16 0.84
C MET A 195 -3.08 -44.11 -0.07
N THR A 196 -3.01 -45.43 0.14
CA THR A 196 -3.75 -46.40 -0.71
C THR A 196 -5.23 -46.47 -0.38
N ILE A 197 -5.63 -46.20 0.88
CA ILE A 197 -7.05 -46.20 1.29
C ILE A 197 -7.71 -44.84 0.99
N THR A 198 -6.94 -43.74 1.03
CA THR A 198 -7.44 -42.38 0.70
C THR A 198 -7.42 -42.05 -0.79
N CYS A 199 -6.67 -42.78 -1.62
CA CYS A 199 -6.66 -42.58 -3.09
C CYS A 199 -8.02 -42.85 -3.75
N ASN A 200 -8.92 -43.58 -3.10
CA ASN A 200 -10.28 -43.78 -3.59
C ASN A 200 -11.28 -42.69 -3.15
N LEU A 201 -10.88 -41.72 -2.31
CA LEU A 201 -11.75 -40.60 -1.90
C LEU A 201 -11.25 -39.21 -2.29
N ASP A 202 -9.94 -39.00 -2.51
CA ASP A 202 -9.40 -37.68 -2.91
C ASP A 202 -9.26 -37.51 -4.45
N CYS A 203 -9.75 -38.46 -5.26
CA CYS A 203 -10.22 -38.14 -6.61
C CYS A 203 -11.58 -37.45 -6.48
N VAL A 204 -11.59 -36.23 -5.92
CA VAL A 204 -12.64 -35.28 -6.23
C VAL A 204 -12.42 -34.91 -7.70
N VAL A 205 -12.88 -35.80 -8.59
CA VAL A 205 -13.51 -35.39 -9.82
C VAL A 205 -14.64 -34.50 -9.33
N ILE A 206 -14.35 -33.20 -9.20
CA ILE A 206 -15.43 -32.21 -9.19
C ILE A 206 -16.03 -32.44 -10.55
N GLU A 207 -17.09 -33.26 -10.62
CA GLU A 207 -17.95 -33.31 -11.78
C GLU A 207 -18.40 -31.87 -11.98
N MET A 208 -17.73 -31.18 -12.89
CA MET A 208 -18.23 -29.94 -13.45
C MET A 208 -19.64 -30.28 -13.91
N GLY A 209 -20.64 -29.77 -13.19
CA GLY A 209 -21.98 -30.29 -13.17
C GLY A 209 -22.47 -30.72 -14.54
N THR A 210 -23.17 -31.86 -14.57
CA THR A 210 -23.84 -32.43 -15.74
C THR A 210 -24.98 -31.56 -16.30
N ALA A 211 -25.00 -30.27 -15.95
CA ALA A 211 -25.92 -29.29 -16.50
C ALA A 211 -25.79 -29.25 -18.03
N GLU A 212 -26.95 -29.42 -18.68
CA GLU A 212 -27.09 -29.31 -20.13
C GLU A 212 -26.72 -27.89 -20.57
N LEU A 213 -25.77 -27.78 -21.50
CA LEU A 213 -25.32 -26.49 -22.02
C LEU A 213 -26.36 -25.96 -23.02
N THR A 214 -26.82 -24.72 -22.91
CA THR A 214 -27.77 -24.15 -23.88
C THR A 214 -27.06 -23.46 -25.04
N ILE A 215 -27.76 -23.24 -26.16
CA ILE A 215 -27.23 -22.45 -27.29
C ILE A 215 -26.88 -21.02 -26.85
N ASP A 216 -27.65 -20.43 -25.93
CA ASP A 216 -27.38 -19.08 -25.41
C ASP A 216 -26.11 -19.03 -24.56
N ASP A 217 -25.79 -20.10 -23.83
CA ASP A 217 -24.51 -20.22 -23.12
C ASP A 217 -23.34 -20.26 -24.10
N VAL A 218 -23.45 -21.02 -25.20
CA VAL A 218 -22.43 -21.07 -26.26
C VAL A 218 -22.26 -19.71 -26.93
N ARG A 219 -23.35 -18.98 -27.19
CA ARG A 219 -23.29 -17.59 -27.70
C ARG A 219 -22.60 -16.66 -26.73
N LEU A 220 -22.95 -16.73 -25.45
CA LEU A 220 -22.35 -15.91 -24.40
C LEU A 220 -20.85 -16.16 -24.33
N ALA A 221 -20.45 -17.43 -24.36
CA ALA A 221 -19.05 -17.84 -24.32
C ALA A 221 -18.27 -17.39 -25.56
N TYR A 222 -18.88 -17.48 -26.75
CA TYR A 222 -18.31 -16.98 -27.99
C TYR A 222 -18.15 -15.45 -27.96
N ALA A 223 -19.16 -14.72 -27.48
CA ALA A 223 -19.12 -13.27 -27.36
C ALA A 223 -18.10 -12.79 -26.32
N SER A 224 -17.85 -13.56 -25.25
CA SER A 224 -16.91 -13.21 -24.19
C SER A 224 -15.46 -13.62 -24.46
N ARG A 225 -15.16 -14.19 -25.63
CA ARG A 225 -13.79 -14.59 -26.01
C ARG A 225 -12.77 -13.46 -25.89
N GLY A 226 -13.16 -12.25 -26.31
CA GLY A 226 -12.35 -11.04 -26.26
C GLY A 226 -12.12 -10.53 -24.84
N ASP A 227 -13.08 -10.75 -23.94
CA ASP A 227 -12.98 -10.33 -22.54
C ASP A 227 -11.99 -11.21 -21.78
N PHE A 228 -11.99 -12.52 -22.05
CA PHE A 228 -11.03 -13.45 -21.46
C PHE A 228 -9.59 -13.04 -21.74
N VAL A 229 -9.31 -12.59 -22.97
CA VAL A 229 -8.00 -12.04 -23.38
C VAL A 229 -7.57 -10.89 -22.50
N MET A 230 -8.47 -9.91 -22.38
CA MET A 230 -8.21 -8.66 -21.69
C MET A 230 -7.99 -8.88 -20.19
N ILE A 231 -8.60 -9.92 -19.60
CA ILE A 231 -8.39 -10.28 -18.20
C ILE A 231 -6.92 -10.67 -17.92
N PHE A 232 -6.25 -11.39 -18.84
CA PHE A 232 -4.84 -11.77 -18.66
C PHE A 232 -3.84 -10.69 -19.13
N LEU A 233 -4.21 -9.87 -20.11
CA LEU A 233 -3.36 -8.80 -20.64
C LEU A 233 -3.42 -7.51 -19.80
N SER A 234 -4.55 -7.21 -19.17
CA SER A 234 -4.73 -6.01 -18.32
C SER A 234 -3.67 -5.87 -17.20
N PRO A 235 -3.32 -6.93 -16.44
CA PRO A 235 -2.28 -6.83 -15.42
C PRO A 235 -0.89 -6.51 -15.99
N LEU A 236 -0.53 -7.13 -17.12
CA LEU A 236 0.74 -6.87 -17.81
C LEU A 236 0.77 -5.43 -18.33
N PHE A 237 -0.35 -4.96 -18.89
CA PHE A 237 -0.50 -3.59 -19.35
C PHE A 237 -0.36 -2.58 -18.19
N ASN A 238 -1.04 -2.78 -17.07
CA ASN A 238 -0.98 -1.86 -15.94
C ASN A 238 0.41 -1.85 -15.29
N MET A 239 1.06 -3.01 -15.18
CA MET A 239 2.45 -3.10 -14.70
C MET A 239 3.42 -2.39 -15.66
N PHE A 240 3.26 -2.59 -16.97
CA PHE A 240 4.06 -1.89 -17.97
C PHE A 240 3.85 -0.37 -17.89
N PHE A 241 2.60 0.08 -17.75
CA PHE A 241 2.31 1.51 -17.57
C PHE A 241 2.92 2.07 -16.29
N PHE A 242 2.82 1.38 -15.16
CA PHE A 242 3.48 1.77 -13.92
C PHE A 242 5.00 1.92 -14.12
N LEU A 243 5.67 0.94 -14.73
CA LEU A 243 7.12 0.96 -14.94
C LEU A 243 7.57 2.06 -15.91
N VAL A 244 6.85 2.25 -17.02
CA VAL A 244 7.16 3.29 -18.01
C VAL A 244 6.92 4.69 -17.42
N PHE A 245 5.83 4.88 -16.68
CA PHE A 245 5.58 6.15 -15.97
C PHE A 245 6.65 6.43 -14.92
N ALA A 246 7.07 5.41 -14.16
CA ALA A 246 8.14 5.56 -13.18
C ALA A 246 9.47 5.94 -13.82
N ALA A 247 9.81 5.35 -14.97
CA ALA A 247 10.98 5.71 -15.74
C ALA A 247 10.91 7.16 -16.27
N CYS A 248 9.77 7.55 -16.86
CA CYS A 248 9.49 8.92 -17.30
C CYS A 248 9.66 9.94 -16.16
N ALA A 249 9.07 9.67 -14.98
CA ALA A 249 9.14 10.58 -13.84
C ALA A 249 10.56 10.77 -13.31
N LEU A 250 11.36 9.71 -13.26
CA LEU A 250 12.77 9.78 -12.86
C LEU A 250 13.66 10.45 -13.91
N ASP A 251 13.32 10.36 -15.19
CA ASP A 251 14.06 11.02 -16.27
C ASP A 251 13.80 12.54 -16.26
N HIS A 252 12.53 12.95 -16.07
CA HIS A 252 12.14 14.36 -15.90
C HIS A 252 12.79 15.03 -14.68
N THR A 253 13.18 14.23 -13.68
CA THR A 253 13.78 14.70 -12.44
C THR A 253 15.12 14.00 -12.24
N PRO A 254 16.23 14.46 -12.87
CA PRO A 254 17.52 13.76 -12.87
C PRO A 254 18.22 13.82 -11.50
N ILE A 255 17.70 13.05 -10.53
CA ILE A 255 18.11 13.05 -9.12
C ILE A 255 19.61 12.80 -8.94
N GLN A 256 20.20 11.93 -9.77
CA GLN A 256 21.63 11.61 -9.70
C GLN A 256 22.52 12.84 -9.95
N ALA A 257 22.07 13.79 -10.77
CA ALA A 257 22.75 15.06 -11.00
C ALA A 257 22.32 16.12 -9.97
N MET A 258 21.04 16.13 -9.59
CA MET A 258 20.50 17.11 -8.64
C MET A 258 21.09 16.96 -7.24
N PHE A 259 21.24 15.71 -6.75
CA PHE A 259 21.78 15.42 -5.42
C PHE A 259 23.16 16.04 -5.14
N PRO A 260 24.21 15.78 -5.95
CA PRO A 260 25.52 16.36 -5.71
C PRO A 260 25.53 17.88 -5.89
N SER A 261 24.72 18.43 -6.80
CA SER A 261 24.61 19.87 -7.04
C SER A 261 23.99 20.59 -5.84
N GLU A 262 22.86 20.07 -5.34
CA GLU A 262 22.13 20.63 -4.20
C GLU A 262 22.94 20.52 -2.91
N ASN A 263 23.46 19.33 -2.60
CA ASN A 263 24.26 19.12 -1.40
C ASN A 263 25.61 19.82 -1.49
N GLY A 264 26.22 19.92 -2.67
CA GLY A 264 27.45 20.69 -2.88
C GLY A 264 27.26 22.16 -2.54
N LEU A 265 26.20 22.79 -3.07
CA LEU A 265 25.88 24.19 -2.78
C LEU A 265 25.49 24.40 -1.30
N ALA A 266 24.61 23.54 -0.75
CA ALA A 266 24.19 23.64 0.64
C ALA A 266 25.34 23.42 1.63
N ASN A 267 26.31 22.55 1.30
CA ASN A 267 27.46 22.30 2.15
C ASN A 267 28.34 23.55 2.32
N ILE A 268 28.48 24.33 1.25
CA ILE A 268 29.29 25.55 1.24
C ILE A 268 28.56 26.72 1.90
N VAL A 269 27.28 26.89 1.58
CA VAL A 269 26.55 28.11 1.96
C VAL A 269 25.85 27.98 3.32
N ALA A 270 25.36 26.80 3.68
CA ALA A 270 24.59 26.60 4.91
C ALA A 270 25.33 25.73 5.96
N LYS A 271 26.02 24.67 5.54
CA LYS A 271 26.64 23.70 6.47
C LYS A 271 28.12 23.96 6.78
N SER A 272 28.74 24.94 6.11
CA SER A 272 30.12 25.32 6.37
C SER A 272 30.24 25.99 7.72
N GLY A 273 31.33 25.70 8.42
CA GLY A 273 31.56 26.11 9.80
C GLY A 273 31.65 24.94 10.78
N THR A 274 31.96 25.26 12.02
CA THR A 274 32.12 24.31 13.12
C THR A 274 30.89 24.32 14.03
N ASP A 275 30.71 23.22 14.77
CA ASP A 275 29.64 23.13 15.78
C ASP A 275 29.95 23.94 17.05
N ALA A 276 31.20 24.36 17.23
CA ALA A 276 31.63 25.17 18.36
C ALA A 276 31.57 26.67 18.00
N VAL A 277 30.76 27.43 18.74
CA VAL A 277 30.75 28.90 18.69
C VAL A 277 31.94 29.41 19.52
N THR A 278 33.10 29.58 18.90
CA THR A 278 34.24 30.26 19.52
C THR A 278 34.57 31.52 18.74
N THR A 279 35.29 32.46 19.36
CA THR A 279 35.71 33.72 18.72
C THR A 279 36.70 33.52 17.56
N VAL A 280 37.21 32.30 17.35
CA VAL A 280 38.22 31.95 16.34
C VAL A 280 37.64 31.04 15.26
N THR A 281 36.50 30.38 15.50
CA THR A 281 35.91 29.40 14.58
C THR A 281 34.74 29.98 13.81
N THR A 282 34.57 29.55 12.55
CA THR A 282 33.39 29.87 11.75
C THR A 282 32.17 29.10 12.27
N THR A 283 31.01 29.74 12.28
CA THR A 283 29.76 29.16 12.80
C THR A 283 28.93 28.60 11.65
N LYS A 284 28.26 27.45 11.87
CA LYS A 284 27.28 26.94 10.91
C LYS A 284 26.02 27.80 10.92
N PHE A 285 25.32 27.88 9.78
CA PHE A 285 24.06 28.63 9.68
C PHE A 285 23.01 28.13 10.67
N SER A 286 22.92 26.81 10.88
CA SER A 286 21.99 26.19 11.83
C SER A 286 22.27 26.51 13.30
N ASN A 287 23.48 26.96 13.63
CA ASN A 287 23.93 27.17 15.00
C ASN A 287 23.79 28.63 15.46
N MET A 288 23.23 29.50 14.63
CA MET A 288 22.91 30.86 15.03
C MET A 288 21.81 30.84 16.09
N ALA A 289 22.10 31.42 17.27
CA ALA A 289 21.17 31.44 18.40
C ALA A 289 20.68 32.85 18.74
N THR A 290 21.50 33.87 18.46
CA THR A 290 21.23 35.26 18.83
C THR A 290 21.33 36.21 17.64
N HIS A 291 20.73 37.40 17.77
CA HIS A 291 20.88 38.48 16.78
C HIS A 291 22.34 38.84 16.52
N HIS A 292 23.19 38.73 17.55
CA HIS A 292 24.61 39.03 17.45
C HIS A 292 25.39 38.02 16.60
N ASP A 293 24.89 36.80 16.42
CA ASP A 293 25.57 35.75 15.64
C ASP A 293 25.42 35.97 14.12
N VAL A 294 24.42 36.75 13.69
CA VAL A 294 24.08 36.95 12.27
C VAL A 294 25.20 37.69 11.53
N PHE A 295 25.73 38.77 12.10
CA PHE A 295 26.78 39.57 11.46
C PHE A 295 28.13 38.83 11.36
N PRO A 296 28.67 38.22 12.43
CA PRO A 296 29.86 37.38 12.36
C PRO A 296 29.68 36.20 11.39
N TRP A 297 28.50 35.58 11.35
CA TRP A 297 28.22 34.54 10.38
C TRP A 297 28.32 35.08 8.94
N LEU A 298 27.69 36.22 8.66
CA LEU A 298 27.73 36.88 7.36
C LEU A 298 29.16 37.23 6.92
N THR A 299 29.96 37.85 7.79
CA THR A 299 31.31 38.32 7.44
C THR A 299 32.36 37.23 7.44
N ASN A 300 32.30 36.29 8.40
CA ASN A 300 33.36 35.31 8.60
C ASN A 300 33.07 33.97 7.91
N THR A 301 31.80 33.68 7.60
CA THR A 301 31.38 32.40 7.02
C THR A 301 30.68 32.57 5.68
N PHE A 302 29.68 33.43 5.55
CA PHE A 302 28.95 33.54 4.29
C PHE A 302 29.82 34.16 3.17
N VAL A 303 30.40 35.34 3.41
CA VAL A 303 31.17 36.07 2.37
C VAL A 303 32.39 35.29 1.87
N PRO A 304 33.29 34.75 2.73
CA PRO A 304 34.51 34.09 2.25
C PRO A 304 34.25 32.80 1.47
N TYR A 305 33.12 32.13 1.72
CA TYR A 305 32.76 30.89 1.04
C TYR A 305 31.92 31.12 -0.23
N THR A 306 31.29 32.29 -0.39
CA THR A 306 30.48 32.64 -1.57
C THR A 306 31.24 33.49 -2.58
N PHE A 307 32.03 34.46 -2.11
CA PHE A 307 32.88 35.32 -2.94
C PHE A 307 34.33 34.85 -2.73
N VAL A 308 34.86 34.08 -3.68
CA VAL A 308 36.21 33.51 -3.59
C VAL A 308 37.11 34.19 -4.62
N LYS A 309 38.29 34.66 -4.18
CA LYS A 309 39.29 35.28 -5.06
C LYS A 309 40.41 34.33 -5.49
N THR A 310 40.74 33.35 -4.66
CA THR A 310 41.87 32.44 -4.87
C THR A 310 41.40 31.00 -4.92
N ASP A 311 42.04 30.19 -5.76
CA ASP A 311 41.86 28.74 -5.73
C ASP A 311 42.42 28.12 -4.43
N TYR A 312 42.26 26.81 -4.29
CA TYR A 312 42.74 26.04 -3.14
C TYR A 312 44.28 26.02 -3.03
N ASN A 313 44.98 26.39 -4.11
CA ASN A 313 46.44 26.53 -4.16
C ASN A 313 46.90 27.98 -3.90
N GLY A 314 45.98 28.92 -3.63
CA GLY A 314 46.30 30.34 -3.42
C GLY A 314 46.60 31.12 -4.70
N ARG A 315 46.19 30.63 -5.87
CA ARG A 315 46.30 31.34 -7.15
C ARG A 315 45.06 32.18 -7.41
N ASP A 316 45.23 33.40 -7.89
CA ASP A 316 44.13 34.28 -8.24
C ASP A 316 43.26 33.68 -9.36
N LEU A 317 41.95 33.72 -9.14
CA LEU A 317 40.95 33.22 -10.08
C LEU A 317 40.79 34.19 -11.26
N SER A 318 40.53 33.63 -12.44
CA SER A 318 40.24 34.43 -13.64
C SER A 318 38.90 35.16 -13.50
N THR A 319 38.69 36.25 -14.25
CA THR A 319 37.44 37.04 -14.19
C THR A 319 36.14 36.25 -14.33
N PRO A 320 36.00 35.21 -15.18
CA PRO A 320 34.80 34.37 -15.20
C PRO A 320 34.68 33.44 -13.99
N ASP A 321 35.80 33.05 -13.37
CA ASP A 321 35.84 32.14 -12.22
C ASP A 321 35.55 32.84 -10.89
N LEU A 322 35.76 34.16 -10.79
CA LEU A 322 35.44 34.97 -9.60
C LEU A 322 33.96 34.91 -9.20
N ARG A 323 33.07 34.57 -10.14
CA ARG A 323 31.62 34.46 -9.90
C ARG A 323 31.19 33.04 -9.52
N ARG A 324 32.12 32.12 -9.26
CA ARG A 324 31.82 30.70 -9.01
C ARG A 324 31.95 30.35 -7.53
N VAL A 325 30.91 29.73 -6.98
CA VAL A 325 30.93 29.06 -5.68
C VAL A 325 31.44 27.63 -5.90
N ASN A 326 32.49 27.26 -5.16
CA ASN A 326 33.06 25.91 -5.20
C ASN A 326 33.44 25.43 -6.63
N TYR A 327 34.02 26.32 -7.44
CA TYR A 327 34.51 26.09 -8.80
C TYR A 327 33.48 25.76 -9.89
N VAL A 328 32.26 25.32 -9.54
CA VAL A 328 31.28 24.83 -10.53
C VAL A 328 29.98 25.63 -10.55
N HIS A 329 29.56 26.20 -9.42
CA HIS A 329 28.28 26.93 -9.31
C HIS A 329 28.48 28.41 -9.61
N ARG A 330 28.16 28.85 -10.82
CA ARG A 330 28.22 30.27 -11.18
C ARG A 330 27.05 31.04 -10.59
N ILE A 331 27.30 32.08 -9.81
CA ILE A 331 26.26 32.97 -9.27
C ILE A 331 25.62 33.77 -10.41
N LEU A 332 24.28 33.80 -10.43
CA LEU A 332 23.50 34.54 -11.41
C LEU A 332 23.16 35.94 -10.90
N GLY A 333 23.83 36.95 -11.46
CA GLY A 333 23.59 38.36 -11.16
C GLY A 333 24.16 38.80 -9.82
N ALA A 334 23.38 38.65 -8.74
CA ALA A 334 23.77 39.11 -7.41
C ALA A 334 23.08 38.29 -6.31
N VAL A 335 23.62 38.36 -5.09
CA VAL A 335 22.97 37.84 -3.88
C VAL A 335 21.92 38.84 -3.41
N GLU A 336 20.68 38.36 -3.23
CA GLU A 336 19.56 39.19 -2.75
C GLU A 336 19.39 39.06 -1.24
N PHE A 337 19.37 40.20 -0.54
CA PHE A 337 19.03 40.28 0.88
C PHE A 337 17.70 41.01 1.05
N LYS A 338 16.71 40.36 1.67
CA LYS A 338 15.41 40.95 2.02
C LYS A 338 15.20 40.88 3.53
N THR A 339 14.83 42.01 4.12
CA THR A 339 14.50 42.12 5.54
C THR A 339 13.05 42.51 5.71
N TYR A 340 12.38 41.84 6.64
CA TYR A 340 11.01 42.13 7.02
C TYR A 340 11.00 42.60 8.47
N SER A 341 10.33 43.72 8.72
CA SER A 341 10.14 44.30 10.05
C SER A 341 8.69 44.11 10.48
N ALA A 342 8.51 43.74 11.74
CA ALA A 342 7.23 43.68 12.42
C ALA A 342 6.80 45.11 12.81
N PRO A 343 5.68 45.62 12.27
CA PRO A 343 5.26 46.99 12.54
C PRO A 343 4.97 47.18 14.03
N PRO A 344 5.25 48.37 14.59
CA PRO A 344 4.99 48.64 16.00
C PRO A 344 3.47 48.65 16.24
N ARG A 345 3.05 48.01 17.32
CA ARG A 345 1.68 48.01 17.82
C ARG A 345 1.68 48.29 19.32
N PRO A 346 0.61 48.90 19.88
CA PRO A 346 0.46 48.95 21.32
C PRO A 346 0.46 47.53 21.87
N CYS A 347 1.16 47.31 22.97
CA CYS A 347 1.12 46.02 23.64
C CYS A 347 -0.28 45.78 24.21
N ASP A 348 -0.83 44.58 24.05
CA ASP A 348 -2.13 44.19 24.64
C ASP A 348 -2.05 44.01 26.18
N VAL A 349 -1.00 44.54 26.80
CA VAL A 349 -0.77 44.44 28.25
C VAL A 349 -1.87 45.25 28.93
N VAL A 350 -2.70 44.54 29.69
CA VAL A 350 -3.78 45.10 30.51
C VAL A 350 -3.27 46.31 31.30
N ASP A 351 -4.03 47.41 31.30
CA ASP A 351 -3.75 48.63 32.06
C ASP A 351 -3.16 48.29 33.45
N GLY A 352 -1.91 48.69 33.69
CA GLY A 352 -1.16 48.27 34.88
C GLY A 352 0.33 48.57 34.84
N PRO A 353 1.08 48.23 35.91
CA PRO A 353 2.51 48.57 36.04
C PRO A 353 3.40 47.90 34.97
N LEU A 354 2.96 46.79 34.38
CA LEU A 354 3.70 46.10 33.32
C LEU A 354 3.61 46.84 31.97
N GLY A 355 2.48 47.48 31.67
CA GLY A 355 2.35 48.32 30.46
C GLY A 355 3.22 49.57 30.51
N ALA A 356 3.51 50.09 31.71
CA ALA A 356 4.47 51.17 31.92
C ALA A 356 5.94 50.74 31.70
N MET A 357 6.25 49.46 31.91
CA MET A 357 7.59 48.89 31.66
C MET A 357 7.79 48.48 30.20
N TYR A 358 6.72 48.18 29.46
CA TYR A 358 6.78 47.69 28.08
C TYR A 358 5.67 48.32 27.23
N ALA A 359 5.93 49.54 26.73
CA ALA A 359 4.94 50.40 26.09
C ALA A 359 4.71 50.12 24.59
N GLN A 360 5.68 49.52 23.90
CA GLN A 360 5.62 49.23 22.47
C GLN A 360 5.95 47.76 22.20
N CYS A 361 5.05 47.12 21.46
CA CYS A 361 5.20 45.75 20.99
C CYS A 361 5.30 45.77 19.46
N HIS A 362 5.62 44.62 18.88
CA HIS A 362 5.68 44.47 17.44
C HIS A 362 4.68 43.39 16.99
N ASP A 363 4.09 43.60 15.82
CA ASP A 363 3.23 42.60 15.17
C ASP A 363 4.09 41.61 14.35
N PHE A 364 4.53 40.53 14.99
CA PHE A 364 5.31 39.48 14.31
C PHE A 364 4.46 38.58 13.40
N ASP A 365 3.13 38.63 13.50
CA ASP A 365 2.23 37.81 12.68
C ASP A 365 2.09 38.37 11.26
N SER A 366 2.22 39.70 11.11
CA SER A 366 2.12 40.40 9.82
C SER A 366 3.37 41.23 9.48
N PRO A 367 4.53 40.60 9.22
CA PRO A 367 5.78 41.30 8.94
C PRO A 367 5.77 41.97 7.55
N VAL A 368 6.24 43.21 7.47
CA VAL A 368 6.27 44.02 6.24
C VAL A 368 7.70 44.11 5.70
N LEU A 369 7.87 44.10 4.38
CA LEU A 369 9.19 44.28 3.74
C LEU A 369 9.77 45.66 4.08
N ASN A 370 10.89 45.69 4.81
CA ASN A 370 11.54 46.90 5.29
C ASN A 370 12.63 47.37 4.30
N SER A 371 13.60 46.50 4.01
CA SER A 371 14.70 46.84 3.10
C SER A 371 15.13 45.67 2.23
N THR A 372 15.56 45.99 1.01
CA THR A 372 16.15 45.04 0.06
C THR A 372 17.46 45.63 -0.47
N PHE A 373 18.52 44.83 -0.51
CA PHE A 373 19.77 45.21 -1.17
C PHE A 373 20.44 43.99 -1.80
N TYR A 374 21.45 44.26 -2.62
CA TYR A 374 22.12 43.27 -3.44
C TYR A 374 23.63 43.37 -3.32
N ILE A 375 24.31 42.24 -3.37
CA ILE A 375 25.78 42.16 -3.52
C ILE A 375 26.07 41.47 -4.84
N ASP A 376 26.67 42.19 -5.79
CA ASP A 376 27.00 41.70 -7.13
C ASP A 376 27.84 40.42 -7.05
N ALA A 377 27.57 39.44 -7.92
CA ALA A 377 28.30 38.19 -8.02
C ALA A 377 29.80 38.39 -8.29
N GLY A 378 30.17 39.49 -8.95
CA GLY A 378 31.57 39.84 -9.21
C GLY A 378 32.23 40.68 -8.12
N ALA A 379 31.55 40.92 -6.99
CA ALA A 379 32.10 41.74 -5.92
C ALA A 379 33.27 41.04 -5.21
N ASP A 380 34.29 41.83 -4.89
CA ASP A 380 35.39 41.39 -4.05
C ASP A 380 34.90 41.04 -2.63
N PRO A 381 35.50 40.04 -1.94
CA PRO A 381 35.10 39.66 -0.58
C PRO A 381 35.27 40.81 0.42
N GLU A 382 36.29 41.64 0.22
CA GLU A 382 36.51 42.86 1.00
C GLU A 382 35.38 43.88 0.79
N THR A 383 34.94 44.07 -0.46
CA THR A 383 33.83 44.97 -0.80
C THR A 383 32.51 44.45 -0.24
N ALA A 384 32.23 43.14 -0.39
CA ALA A 384 31.06 42.51 0.18
C ALA A 384 31.03 42.62 1.72
N THR A 385 32.18 42.39 2.37
CA THR A 385 32.34 42.56 3.82
C THR A 385 32.16 44.02 4.24
N ALA A 386 32.68 44.97 3.45
CA ALA A 386 32.53 46.40 3.71
C ALA A 386 31.07 46.86 3.63
N VAL A 387 30.29 46.34 2.69
CA VAL A 387 28.83 46.62 2.59
C VAL A 387 28.11 46.12 3.84
N ILE A 388 28.41 44.90 4.28
CA ILE A 388 27.78 44.29 5.47
C ILE A 388 28.20 45.02 6.74
N SER A 389 29.48 45.36 6.89
CA SER A 389 30.00 46.07 8.07
C SER A 389 29.49 47.51 8.14
N ALA A 390 29.31 48.20 7.00
CA ALA A 390 28.66 49.51 6.96
C ALA A 390 27.19 49.43 7.41
N LYS A 391 26.47 48.37 7.03
CA LYS A 391 25.10 48.13 7.51
C LYS A 391 25.07 47.82 9.01
N GLN A 392 26.01 47.02 9.49
CA GLN A 392 26.17 46.75 10.93
C GLN A 392 26.46 48.04 11.72
N ALA A 393 27.38 48.87 11.23
CA ALA A 393 27.75 50.14 11.86
C ALA A 393 26.59 51.15 11.88
N SER A 394 25.69 51.11 10.88
CA SER A 394 24.50 51.97 10.85
C SER A 394 23.49 51.63 11.96
N GLY A 395 23.51 50.41 12.50
CA GLY A 395 22.59 49.93 13.54
C GLY A 395 21.12 49.80 13.13
N ALA A 396 20.75 50.21 11.90
CA ALA A 396 19.35 50.30 11.46
C ALA A 396 18.90 49.13 10.58
N TRP A 397 19.78 48.19 10.23
CA TRP A 397 19.45 47.11 9.30
C TRP A 397 18.80 45.90 9.98
N LEU A 398 19.36 45.44 11.10
CA LEU A 398 18.80 44.38 11.93
C LEU A 398 18.63 44.95 13.34
N ASP A 399 17.38 45.03 13.79
CA ASP A 399 16.97 45.63 15.05
C ASP A 399 15.92 44.74 15.76
N ALA A 400 15.42 45.19 16.91
CA ALA A 400 14.42 44.46 17.69
C ALA A 400 13.07 44.28 16.96
N SER A 401 12.80 45.07 15.91
CA SER A 401 11.60 44.96 15.09
C SER A 401 11.76 43.94 13.97
N THR A 402 12.97 43.44 13.72
CA THR A 402 13.24 42.56 12.59
C THR A 402 12.59 41.20 12.82
N ALA A 403 11.71 40.78 11.91
CA ALA A 403 10.99 39.51 11.99
C ALA A 403 11.64 38.43 11.12
N ASN A 404 12.09 38.79 9.91
CA ASN A 404 12.68 37.83 8.97
C ASN A 404 13.85 38.44 8.18
N LEU A 405 14.93 37.69 8.05
CA LEU A 405 16.02 37.95 7.11
C LEU A 405 16.06 36.83 6.07
N HIS A 406 15.86 37.16 4.80
CA HIS A 406 15.95 36.23 3.66
C HIS A 406 17.18 36.55 2.81
N ILE A 407 18.01 35.55 2.58
CA ILE A 407 19.18 35.63 1.69
C ILE A 407 18.96 34.65 0.56
N ASN A 408 18.81 35.14 -0.66
CA ASN A 408 18.55 34.31 -1.84
C ASN A 408 19.75 34.37 -2.79
N LEU A 409 20.23 33.19 -3.15
CA LEU A 409 21.37 33.00 -4.04
C LEU A 409 20.97 32.05 -5.17
N ALA A 410 20.92 32.56 -6.40
CA ALA A 410 20.72 31.76 -7.60
C ALA A 410 22.07 31.42 -8.22
N THR A 411 22.23 30.16 -8.61
CA THR A 411 23.44 29.65 -9.25
C THR A 411 23.11 28.78 -10.45
N PHE A 412 24.05 28.69 -11.38
CA PHE A 412 24.01 27.80 -12.53
C PHE A 412 25.24 26.90 -12.52
N ASN A 413 25.02 25.60 -12.63
CA ASN A 413 26.07 24.59 -12.78
C ASN A 413 26.06 24.10 -14.23
N GLY A 414 27.06 24.51 -15.01
CA GLY A 414 27.20 24.14 -16.42
C GLY A 414 27.67 22.70 -16.65
N GLU A 415 28.31 22.05 -15.67
CA GLU A 415 28.75 20.65 -15.81
C GLU A 415 27.56 19.68 -15.76
N LEU A 416 26.54 20.03 -14.98
CA LEU A 416 25.33 19.22 -14.81
C LEU A 416 24.10 19.83 -15.51
N ASN A 417 24.24 21.00 -16.14
CA ASN A 417 23.14 21.78 -16.72
C ASN A 417 21.98 22.02 -15.74
N LEU A 418 22.30 22.37 -14.49
CA LEU A 418 21.31 22.61 -13.43
C LEU A 418 21.31 24.07 -13.00
N LEU A 419 20.13 24.66 -12.90
CA LEU A 419 19.92 25.89 -12.17
C LEU A 419 19.59 25.51 -10.71
N CYS A 420 20.17 26.22 -9.74
CA CYS A 420 19.91 25.99 -8.32
C CYS A 420 19.69 27.30 -7.58
N LEU A 421 18.66 27.35 -6.73
CA LEU A 421 18.36 28.46 -5.86
C LEU A 421 18.49 27.99 -4.41
N ILE A 422 19.37 28.61 -3.64
CA ILE A 422 19.42 28.46 -2.18
C ILE A 422 18.81 29.69 -1.52
N SER A 423 17.86 29.44 -0.62
CA SER A 423 17.16 30.46 0.17
C SER A 423 17.45 30.20 1.64
N LEU A 424 18.18 31.11 2.28
CA LEU A 424 18.45 31.10 3.71
C LEU A 424 17.45 32.04 4.39
N ARG A 425 16.74 31.55 5.40
CA ARG A 425 15.78 32.31 6.20
C ARG A 425 16.20 32.28 7.66
N VAL A 426 16.34 33.45 8.25
CA VAL A 426 16.49 33.61 9.70
C VAL A 426 15.21 34.24 10.20
N THR A 427 14.45 33.50 11.00
CA THR A 427 13.18 33.95 11.61
C THR A 427 13.42 34.35 13.04
N PHE A 428 13.09 35.59 13.39
CA PHE A 428 13.20 36.15 14.73
C PHE A 428 11.83 36.07 15.39
N GLN A 429 11.69 35.24 16.43
CA GLN A 429 10.43 35.04 17.12
C GLN A 429 10.25 36.05 18.26
N PRO A 430 9.00 36.38 18.65
CA PRO A 430 8.72 37.36 19.72
C PRO A 430 9.30 36.96 21.09
N GLY A 431 9.51 35.65 21.33
CA GLY A 431 10.18 35.15 22.53
C GLY A 431 11.71 35.31 22.55
N GLY A 432 12.30 35.94 21.52
CA GLY A 432 13.75 36.05 21.36
C GLY A 432 14.42 34.79 20.80
N PHE A 433 13.65 33.74 20.48
CA PHE A 433 14.16 32.53 19.83
C PHE A 433 14.47 32.79 18.36
N LEU A 434 15.67 32.40 17.94
CA LEU A 434 16.12 32.52 16.56
C LEU A 434 15.99 31.18 15.84
N GLN A 435 15.32 31.16 14.70
CA GLN A 435 15.14 29.95 13.90
C GLN A 435 15.78 30.10 12.50
N PRO A 436 17.02 29.62 12.31
CA PRO A 436 17.65 29.53 11.00
C PRO A 436 17.13 28.31 10.21
N ILE A 437 16.60 28.54 9.02
CA ILE A 437 16.12 27.50 8.09
C ILE A 437 16.68 27.79 6.70
N TYR A 438 17.26 26.78 6.05
CA TYR A 438 17.67 26.90 4.65
C TYR A 438 16.87 25.95 3.76
N GLN A 439 16.64 26.36 2.53
CA GLN A 439 16.02 25.53 1.51
C GLN A 439 16.80 25.68 0.21
N THR A 440 17.17 24.56 -0.39
CA THR A 440 17.77 24.53 -1.72
C THR A 440 16.77 23.92 -2.69
N LYS A 441 16.69 24.49 -3.88
CA LYS A 441 15.86 23.97 -4.97
C LYS A 441 16.69 23.97 -6.24
N CYS A 442 16.95 22.81 -6.80
CA CYS A 442 17.57 22.68 -8.11
C CYS A 442 16.53 22.28 -9.17
N MET A 443 16.79 22.65 -10.42
CA MET A 443 16.00 22.29 -11.59
C MET A 443 16.89 22.15 -12.82
N PRO A 444 16.54 21.28 -13.78
CA PRO A 444 17.24 21.20 -15.06
C PRO A 444 17.08 22.50 -15.85
N SER A 445 18.18 23.01 -16.39
CA SER A 445 18.19 24.18 -17.29
C SER A 445 17.64 23.86 -18.68
N ASP A 446 17.74 22.59 -19.10
CA ASP A 446 17.13 22.06 -20.30
C ASP A 446 16.44 20.72 -19.97
N PRO A 447 15.10 20.70 -19.80
CA PRO A 447 14.34 19.51 -19.43
C PRO A 447 14.52 18.31 -20.36
N TYR A 448 14.76 18.53 -21.66
CA TYR A 448 14.91 17.46 -22.67
C TYR A 448 16.33 17.35 -23.25
N GLY A 449 17.22 18.31 -22.98
CA GLY A 449 18.52 18.41 -23.66
C GLY A 449 19.51 17.27 -23.36
N THR A 450 19.45 16.69 -22.16
CA THR A 450 20.44 15.68 -21.72
C THR A 450 19.98 14.24 -21.93
N SER A 451 18.69 13.99 -22.15
CA SER A 451 18.13 12.63 -22.23
C SER A 451 17.51 12.34 -23.59
N TYR A 452 18.10 11.38 -24.32
CA TYR A 452 17.52 10.84 -25.55
C TYR A 452 16.28 9.96 -25.30
N LEU A 453 16.01 9.60 -24.04
CA LEU A 453 14.92 8.73 -23.64
C LEU A 453 13.66 9.50 -23.22
N ALA A 454 13.79 10.78 -22.84
CA ALA A 454 12.69 11.62 -22.35
C ALA A 454 11.48 11.64 -23.31
N ALA A 455 11.69 12.09 -24.55
CA ALA A 455 10.59 12.22 -25.53
C ALA A 455 9.94 10.88 -25.92
N PRO A 456 10.71 9.78 -26.17
CA PRO A 456 10.12 8.46 -26.37
C PRO A 456 9.31 7.94 -25.17
N LEU A 457 9.78 8.17 -23.94
CA LEU A 457 9.05 7.77 -22.73
C LEU A 457 7.73 8.53 -22.60
N ASP A 458 7.73 9.84 -22.84
CA ASP A 458 6.51 10.66 -22.83
C ASP A 458 5.48 10.20 -23.87
N ALA A 459 5.94 9.92 -25.10
CA ALA A 459 5.08 9.39 -26.15
C ALA A 459 4.49 8.02 -25.75
N CYS A 460 5.29 7.15 -25.13
CA CYS A 460 4.83 5.86 -24.63
C CYS A 460 3.77 6.04 -23.53
N VAL A 461 4.02 6.91 -22.55
CA VAL A 461 3.05 7.21 -21.48
C VAL A 461 1.76 7.78 -22.05
N LEU A 462 1.84 8.69 -23.03
CA LEU A 462 0.66 9.26 -23.69
C LEU A 462 -0.18 8.19 -24.38
N VAL A 463 0.45 7.25 -25.09
CA VAL A 463 -0.25 6.11 -25.72
C VAL A 463 -0.90 5.22 -24.66
N LEU A 464 -0.22 4.90 -23.57
CA LEU A 464 -0.76 4.09 -22.46
C LEU A 464 -1.92 4.80 -21.74
N TRP A 465 -1.85 6.12 -21.61
CA TRP A 465 -2.90 6.94 -21.02
C TRP A 465 -4.14 7.01 -21.92
N ILE A 466 -3.97 7.25 -23.22
CA ILE A 466 -5.08 7.24 -24.20
C ILE A 466 -5.74 5.87 -24.28
N THR A 467 -4.93 4.80 -24.35
CA THR A 467 -5.46 3.42 -24.37
C THR A 467 -6.23 3.09 -23.09
N THR A 468 -5.81 3.59 -21.93
CA THR A 468 -6.56 3.47 -20.68
C THR A 468 -7.93 4.14 -20.77
N ILE A 469 -8.00 5.40 -21.22
CA ILE A 469 -9.27 6.11 -21.40
C ILE A 469 -10.17 5.38 -22.40
N TRP A 470 -9.60 4.89 -23.51
CA TRP A 470 -10.33 4.12 -24.51
C TRP A 470 -10.93 2.83 -23.94
N MET A 471 -10.17 2.08 -23.13
CA MET A 471 -10.65 0.86 -22.48
C MET A 471 -11.83 1.16 -21.54
N GLU A 472 -11.72 2.17 -20.67
CA GLU A 472 -12.78 2.56 -19.75
C GLU A 472 -14.04 3.07 -20.47
N LEU A 473 -13.86 3.87 -21.53
CA LEU A 473 -14.97 4.38 -22.34
C LEU A 473 -15.67 3.24 -23.09
N ARG A 474 -14.92 2.27 -23.63
CA ARG A 474 -15.47 1.09 -24.30
C ARG A 474 -16.30 0.24 -23.35
N GLU A 475 -15.82 0.01 -22.14
CA GLU A 475 -16.55 -0.72 -21.12
C GLU A 475 -17.84 0.00 -20.73
N TRP A 476 -17.78 1.32 -20.53
CA TRP A 476 -18.95 2.12 -20.21
C TRP A 476 -20.00 2.10 -21.33
N CYS A 477 -19.58 2.29 -22.59
CA CYS A 477 -20.47 2.21 -23.75
C CYS A 477 -21.13 0.83 -23.90
N ARG A 478 -20.39 -0.25 -23.62
CA ARG A 478 -20.91 -1.62 -23.67
C ARG A 478 -21.94 -1.87 -22.58
N ASP A 479 -21.67 -1.40 -21.37
CA ASP A 479 -22.59 -1.49 -20.24
C ASP A 479 -23.87 -0.69 -20.47
N HIS A 480 -23.75 0.50 -21.07
CA HIS A 480 -24.90 1.33 -21.43
C HIS A 480 -25.77 0.66 -22.50
N ARG A 481 -25.16 0.08 -23.55
CA ARG A 481 -25.87 -0.62 -24.63
C ARG A 481 -26.60 -1.89 -24.16
N ARG A 482 -26.10 -2.57 -23.13
CA ARG A 482 -26.74 -3.76 -22.54
C ARG A 482 -27.91 -3.43 -21.61
N ARG A 483 -28.08 -2.17 -21.20
CA ARG A 483 -29.04 -1.73 -20.18
C ARG A 483 -30.17 -0.84 -20.70
N THR A 484 -30.44 -0.83 -22.00
CA THR A 484 -31.64 -0.20 -22.59
C THR A 484 -32.90 -0.85 -21.98
N GLY A 485 -33.36 -0.34 -20.82
CA GLY A 485 -34.56 -0.81 -20.11
C GLY A 485 -34.52 -0.85 -18.57
N GLN A 486 -33.38 -0.66 -17.89
CA GLN A 486 -33.32 -0.64 -16.40
C GLN A 486 -32.72 0.67 -15.86
N PRO A 487 -33.22 1.22 -14.73
CA PRO A 487 -32.72 2.47 -14.17
C PRO A 487 -31.25 2.34 -13.76
N PRO A 488 -30.42 3.37 -14.00
CA PRO A 488 -29.00 3.33 -13.66
C PRO A 488 -28.84 3.34 -12.13
N LYS A 489 -28.39 2.22 -11.54
CA LYS A 489 -27.81 2.27 -10.19
C LYS A 489 -26.55 3.15 -10.23
N PRO A 490 -26.29 4.02 -9.24
CA PRO A 490 -25.12 4.89 -9.21
C PRO A 490 -23.82 4.10 -8.97
N ARG A 491 -23.32 3.41 -10.01
CA ARG A 491 -22.08 2.60 -10.00
C ARG A 491 -20.80 3.42 -10.24
N PHE A 492 -20.87 4.74 -10.10
CA PHE A 492 -19.70 5.62 -10.25
C PHE A 492 -18.75 5.56 -9.03
N CYS A 493 -19.16 4.92 -7.93
CA CYS A 493 -18.42 4.91 -6.67
C CYS A 493 -17.99 3.51 -6.21
N THR A 494 -17.77 2.53 -7.11
CA THR A 494 -16.99 1.35 -6.68
C THR A 494 -15.54 1.78 -6.48
N LEU A 495 -14.96 1.41 -5.33
CA LEU A 495 -13.63 1.85 -4.87
C LEU A 495 -12.58 1.76 -6.00
N TRP A 496 -12.60 0.67 -6.75
CA TRP A 496 -11.64 0.39 -7.83
C TRP A 496 -11.82 1.24 -9.09
N ARG A 497 -13.06 1.63 -9.41
CA ARG A 497 -13.33 2.57 -10.51
C ARG A 497 -12.88 3.97 -10.11
N ALA A 498 -13.07 4.37 -8.85
CA ALA A 498 -12.54 5.62 -8.34
C ALA A 498 -11.01 5.66 -8.45
N VAL A 499 -10.30 4.62 -8.01
CA VAL A 499 -8.83 4.51 -8.16
C VAL A 499 -8.40 4.63 -9.62
N THR A 500 -9.14 4.01 -10.54
CA THR A 500 -8.87 4.07 -11.98
C THR A 500 -8.98 5.49 -12.51
N TRP A 501 -10.11 6.18 -12.29
CA TRP A 501 -10.28 7.56 -12.75
C TRP A 501 -9.31 8.53 -12.07
N LEU A 502 -9.06 8.36 -10.76
CA LEU A 502 -8.07 9.14 -10.03
C LEU A 502 -6.67 8.97 -10.63
N SER A 503 -6.27 7.75 -11.01
CA SER A 503 -4.97 7.52 -11.67
C SER A 503 -4.86 8.19 -13.04
N VAL A 504 -5.96 8.25 -13.81
CA VAL A 504 -6.00 8.94 -15.11
C VAL A 504 -5.88 10.45 -14.91
N VAL A 505 -6.60 11.01 -13.94
CA VAL A 505 -6.55 12.44 -13.59
C VAL A 505 -5.17 12.81 -13.03
N SER A 506 -4.58 11.99 -12.16
CA SER A 506 -3.28 12.30 -11.56
C SER A 506 -2.17 12.37 -12.61
N VAL A 507 -2.15 11.44 -13.57
CA VAL A 507 -1.18 11.46 -14.68
C VAL A 507 -1.39 12.70 -15.56
N ALA A 508 -2.65 13.08 -15.83
CA ALA A 508 -2.94 14.31 -16.58
C ALA A 508 -2.45 15.57 -15.85
N VAL A 509 -2.67 15.66 -14.54
CA VAL A 509 -2.16 16.75 -13.69
C VAL A 509 -0.64 16.79 -13.68
N TYR A 510 0.02 15.63 -13.59
CA TYR A 510 1.48 15.54 -13.66
C TYR A 510 2.01 16.14 -14.97
N PHE A 511 1.48 15.74 -16.12
CA PHE A 511 1.91 16.29 -17.41
C PHE A 511 1.54 17.76 -17.59
N ALA A 512 0.41 18.22 -17.05
CA ALA A 512 0.05 19.64 -17.07
C ALA A 512 1.07 20.51 -16.33
N ILE A 513 1.50 20.06 -15.13
CA ILE A 513 2.52 20.77 -14.35
C ILE A 513 3.89 20.66 -15.04
N TRP A 514 4.24 19.49 -15.58
CA TRP A 514 5.49 19.30 -16.34
C TRP A 514 5.55 20.22 -17.57
N THR A 515 4.47 20.30 -18.35
CA THR A 515 4.38 21.23 -19.48
C THR A 515 4.49 22.67 -19.01
N ALA A 516 3.87 23.06 -17.89
CA ALA A 516 4.03 24.40 -17.32
C ALA A 516 5.49 24.71 -16.94
N LEU A 517 6.22 23.73 -16.38
CA LEU A 517 7.64 23.85 -16.10
C LEU A 517 8.46 24.00 -17.39
N CYS A 518 8.22 23.17 -18.41
CA CYS A 518 8.89 23.30 -19.71
C CYS A 518 8.63 24.66 -20.37
N MET A 519 7.38 25.14 -20.33
CA MET A 519 7.02 26.46 -20.86
C MET A 519 7.69 27.61 -20.09
N ALA A 520 7.93 27.45 -18.79
CA ALA A 520 8.68 28.42 -18.01
C ALA A 520 10.17 28.42 -18.37
N VAL A 521 10.77 27.23 -18.53
CA VAL A 521 12.21 27.08 -18.81
C VAL A 521 12.56 27.48 -20.24
N TYR A 522 11.79 27.05 -21.24
CA TYR A 522 12.00 27.40 -22.65
C TYR A 522 11.46 28.78 -23.04
N ASN A 523 11.08 29.62 -22.08
CA ASN A 523 10.60 30.95 -22.38
C ASN A 523 11.74 31.79 -22.98
N PRO A 524 11.60 32.33 -24.21
CA PRO A 524 12.66 33.11 -24.84
C PRO A 524 12.99 34.39 -24.07
N THR A 525 12.04 34.96 -23.32
CA THR A 525 12.31 36.14 -22.48
C THR A 525 13.27 35.80 -21.35
N PHE A 526 13.13 34.62 -20.75
CA PHE A 526 14.00 34.19 -19.66
C PHE A 526 15.46 34.04 -20.12
N ALA A 527 15.68 33.48 -21.32
CA ALA A 527 17.01 33.42 -21.92
C ALA A 527 17.58 34.81 -22.24
N ALA A 528 16.75 35.71 -22.78
CA ALA A 528 17.13 37.11 -23.03
C ALA A 528 17.50 37.85 -21.73
N ASP A 529 16.72 37.66 -20.66
CA ASP A 529 16.97 38.28 -19.35
C ASP A 529 18.27 37.78 -18.71
N LEU A 530 18.57 36.48 -18.82
CA LEU A 530 19.85 35.90 -18.35
C LEU A 530 21.05 36.45 -19.12
N THR A 531 20.94 36.56 -20.45
CA THR A 531 22.01 37.13 -21.29
C THR A 531 22.19 38.64 -21.06
N ALA A 532 21.11 39.37 -20.83
CA ALA A 532 21.16 40.79 -20.45
C ALA A 532 21.83 41.00 -19.09
N LEU A 533 21.55 40.12 -18.13
CA LEU A 533 22.20 40.11 -16.80
C LEU A 533 23.71 39.83 -16.91
N GLU A 534 24.12 38.96 -17.84
CA GLU A 534 25.53 38.60 -18.02
C GLU A 534 26.33 39.69 -18.76
N THR A 535 25.77 40.22 -19.85
CA THR A 535 26.45 41.19 -20.72
C THR A 535 26.42 42.61 -20.19
N GLY A 536 25.56 42.88 -19.18
CA GLY A 536 25.32 44.24 -18.67
C GLY A 536 24.71 45.18 -19.71
N ALA A 537 24.26 44.65 -20.86
CA ALA A 537 24.06 45.41 -22.09
C ALA A 537 22.70 46.12 -22.20
N SER A 538 21.79 45.97 -21.24
CA SER A 538 20.44 46.55 -21.38
C SER A 538 19.64 46.56 -20.09
N SER A 539 19.77 47.61 -19.28
CA SER A 539 18.63 48.18 -18.53
C SER A 539 19.03 49.48 -17.86
N SER A 540 18.15 50.48 -17.91
CA SER A 540 18.22 51.69 -17.08
C SER A 540 18.04 51.38 -15.58
N GLN A 541 17.72 50.13 -15.21
CA GLN A 541 17.53 49.64 -13.84
C GLN A 541 17.93 48.15 -13.72
N PRO A 542 19.23 47.81 -13.50
CA PRO A 542 19.70 46.42 -13.38
C PRO A 542 19.11 45.65 -12.19
N GLN A 543 18.66 46.36 -11.16
CA GLN A 543 18.05 45.77 -9.97
C GLN A 543 16.66 45.17 -10.24
N LEU A 544 15.86 45.80 -11.10
CA LEU A 544 14.52 45.33 -11.42
C LEU A 544 14.55 44.03 -12.23
N LEU A 545 15.50 43.92 -13.16
CA LEU A 545 15.75 42.70 -13.94
C LEU A 545 16.10 41.51 -13.04
N LEU A 546 16.99 41.73 -12.06
CA LEU A 546 17.39 40.70 -11.11
C LEU A 546 16.22 40.20 -10.25
N VAL A 547 15.33 41.11 -9.82
CA VAL A 547 14.12 40.75 -9.07
C VAL A 547 13.21 39.85 -9.90
N ASP A 548 13.01 40.17 -11.18
CA ASP A 548 12.16 39.37 -12.07
C ASP A 548 12.74 37.96 -12.26
N ILE A 549 14.05 37.86 -12.53
CA ILE A 549 14.76 36.59 -12.69
C ILE A 549 14.66 35.74 -11.41
N MET A 550 14.96 36.32 -10.24
CA MET A 550 14.88 35.62 -8.96
C MET A 550 13.46 35.13 -8.66
N THR A 551 12.45 35.91 -9.04
CA THR A 551 11.03 35.54 -8.86
C THR A 551 10.64 34.40 -9.78
N ARG A 552 11.07 34.42 -11.05
CA ARG A 552 10.86 33.32 -12.01
C ARG A 552 11.56 32.05 -11.58
N LEU A 553 12.82 32.11 -11.13
CA LEU A 553 13.56 30.96 -10.61
C LEU A 553 12.89 30.36 -9.37
N LYS A 554 12.37 31.19 -8.46
CA LYS A 554 11.56 30.72 -7.32
C LYS A 554 10.31 29.98 -7.80
N ALA A 555 9.58 30.54 -8.76
CA ALA A 555 8.38 29.92 -9.33
C ALA A 555 8.70 28.58 -10.01
N MET A 556 9.78 28.50 -10.79
CA MET A 556 10.28 27.25 -11.39
C MET A 556 10.60 26.21 -10.31
N GLY A 557 11.30 26.60 -9.24
CA GLY A 557 11.58 25.68 -8.13
C GLY A 557 10.33 25.15 -7.43
N TYR A 558 9.25 25.95 -7.31
CA TYR A 558 7.96 25.46 -6.82
C TYR A 558 7.26 24.54 -7.81
N LEU A 559 7.34 24.80 -9.12
CA LEU A 559 6.83 23.91 -10.16
C LEU A 559 7.56 22.57 -10.13
N THR A 560 8.90 22.55 -10.02
CA THR A 560 9.68 21.30 -9.89
C THR A 560 9.26 20.48 -8.67
N LEU A 561 9.07 21.12 -7.51
CA LEU A 561 8.53 20.44 -6.33
C LEU A 561 7.13 19.87 -6.59
N SER A 562 6.27 20.63 -7.28
CA SER A 562 4.91 20.22 -7.63
C SER A 562 4.90 19.03 -8.59
N VAL A 563 5.81 18.98 -9.57
CA VAL A 563 6.01 17.81 -10.47
C VAL A 563 6.35 16.56 -9.65
N ARG A 564 7.28 16.67 -8.70
CA ARG A 564 7.68 15.53 -7.84
C ARG A 564 6.53 15.03 -6.97
N ILE A 565 5.76 15.93 -6.36
CA ILE A 565 4.58 15.57 -5.56
C ILE A 565 3.52 14.91 -6.45
N ALA A 566 3.22 15.47 -7.62
CA ALA A 566 2.28 14.88 -8.58
C ALA A 566 2.77 13.50 -9.08
N GLY A 567 4.09 13.33 -9.24
CA GLY A 567 4.73 12.06 -9.57
C GLY A 567 4.53 11.00 -8.49
N MET A 568 4.75 11.34 -7.21
CA MET A 568 4.44 10.46 -6.06
C MET A 568 2.97 10.03 -6.09
N VAL A 569 2.03 10.98 -6.19
CA VAL A 569 0.59 10.67 -6.18
C VAL A 569 0.23 9.74 -7.33
N SER A 570 0.76 10.01 -8.53
CA SER A 570 0.52 9.19 -9.71
C SER A 570 1.11 7.79 -9.58
N LEU A 571 2.33 7.64 -9.04
CA LEU A 571 2.94 6.34 -8.78
C LEU A 571 2.14 5.52 -7.76
N GLY A 572 1.67 6.15 -6.67
CA GLY A 572 0.81 5.50 -5.68
C GLY A 572 -0.51 5.02 -6.28
N LEU A 573 -1.18 5.86 -7.08
CA LEU A 573 -2.44 5.49 -7.74
C LEU A 573 -2.25 4.42 -8.82
N LEU A 574 -1.17 4.47 -9.60
CA LEU A 574 -0.82 3.43 -10.56
C LEU A 574 -0.43 2.11 -9.89
N MET A 575 0.20 2.16 -8.70
CA MET A 575 0.42 0.98 -7.86
C MET A 575 -0.92 0.36 -7.45
N PHE A 576 -1.85 1.12 -6.88
CA PHE A 576 -3.18 0.60 -6.51
C PHE A 576 -3.98 0.09 -7.70
N ARG A 577 -3.85 0.73 -8.87
CA ARG A 577 -4.41 0.24 -10.14
C ARG A 577 -3.79 -1.10 -10.55
N THR A 578 -2.47 -1.24 -10.43
CA THR A 578 -1.76 -2.50 -10.70
C THR A 578 -2.26 -3.59 -9.76
N LEU A 579 -2.38 -3.32 -8.45
CA LEU A 579 -2.94 -4.26 -7.48
C LEU A 579 -4.37 -4.68 -7.87
N SER A 580 -5.24 -3.73 -8.22
CA SER A 580 -6.61 -4.01 -8.68
C SER A 580 -6.65 -4.94 -9.89
N SER A 581 -5.70 -4.80 -10.81
CA SER A 581 -5.64 -5.64 -12.00
C SER A 581 -5.18 -7.08 -11.69
N LEU A 582 -4.44 -7.31 -10.59
CA LEU A 582 -3.98 -8.64 -10.18
C LEU A 582 -5.10 -9.56 -9.67
N ARG A 583 -6.34 -9.08 -9.58
CA ARG A 583 -7.54 -9.85 -9.19
C ARG A 583 -7.86 -11.04 -10.10
N PHE A 584 -7.26 -11.13 -11.29
CA PHE A 584 -7.48 -12.26 -12.21
C PHE A 584 -6.97 -13.61 -11.65
N HIS A 585 -5.94 -13.59 -10.79
CA HIS A 585 -5.34 -14.80 -10.26
C HIS A 585 -5.94 -15.13 -8.88
N PRO A 586 -6.41 -16.36 -8.63
CA PRO A 586 -7.16 -16.70 -7.42
C PRO A 586 -6.41 -16.37 -6.11
N HIS A 587 -5.10 -16.62 -6.04
CA HIS A 587 -4.30 -16.26 -4.86
C HIS A 587 -4.03 -14.75 -4.72
N LEU A 588 -3.96 -13.99 -5.82
CA LEU A 588 -3.73 -12.54 -5.79
C LEU A 588 -5.03 -11.77 -5.54
N ASN A 589 -6.16 -12.31 -6.03
CA ASN A 589 -7.49 -11.82 -5.70
C ASN A 589 -7.77 -11.92 -4.21
N MET A 590 -7.28 -12.98 -3.55
CA MET A 590 -7.42 -13.11 -2.10
C MET A 590 -6.82 -11.91 -1.38
N VAL A 591 -5.63 -11.43 -1.75
CA VAL A 591 -4.97 -10.26 -1.10
C VAL A 591 -5.75 -8.96 -1.30
N THR A 592 -6.29 -8.75 -2.50
CA THR A 592 -7.02 -7.51 -2.83
C THR A 592 -8.45 -7.53 -2.27
N ALA A 593 -9.09 -8.70 -2.24
CA ALA A 593 -10.38 -8.91 -1.59
C ALA A 593 -10.27 -8.79 -0.07
N THR A 594 -9.21 -9.32 0.56
CA THR A 594 -8.96 -9.13 2.00
C THR A 594 -8.71 -7.67 2.33
N LEU A 595 -7.94 -6.96 1.51
CA LEU A 595 -7.73 -5.52 1.69
C LEU A 595 -9.07 -4.76 1.58
N THR A 596 -9.90 -5.06 0.59
CA THR A 596 -11.21 -4.39 0.41
C THR A 596 -12.17 -4.69 1.56
N ALA A 597 -12.28 -5.96 1.97
CA ALA A 597 -13.16 -6.38 3.05
C ALA A 597 -12.70 -5.83 4.41
N SER A 598 -11.40 -5.80 4.67
CA SER A 598 -10.84 -5.25 5.90
C SER A 598 -11.03 -3.74 6.00
N LEU A 599 -11.02 -2.99 4.89
CA LEU A 599 -11.24 -1.54 4.90
C LEU A 599 -12.57 -1.15 5.55
N HIS A 600 -13.66 -1.86 5.28
CA HIS A 600 -14.97 -1.56 5.88
C HIS A 600 -14.95 -1.73 7.42
N SER A 601 -14.28 -2.79 7.90
CA SER A 601 -14.13 -3.08 9.33
C SER A 601 -13.12 -2.16 10.03
N LEU A 602 -12.21 -1.56 9.25
CA LEU A 602 -11.13 -0.69 9.73
C LEU A 602 -11.63 0.74 9.98
N VAL A 603 -12.67 1.21 9.29
CA VAL A 603 -13.19 2.59 9.45
C VAL A 603 -13.60 2.91 10.90
N PRO A 604 -14.44 2.11 11.60
CA PRO A 604 -14.79 2.39 13.00
C PRO A 604 -13.58 2.34 13.94
N PHE A 605 -12.65 1.40 13.71
CA PHE A 605 -11.40 1.31 14.46
C PHE A 605 -10.52 2.54 14.26
N CYS A 606 -10.40 3.05 13.02
CA CYS A 606 -9.68 4.28 12.72
C CYS A 606 -10.25 5.49 13.47
N CYS A 607 -11.57 5.57 13.63
CA CYS A 607 -12.19 6.62 14.45
C CYS A 607 -11.71 6.54 15.91
N ILE A 608 -11.70 5.36 16.52
CA ILE A 608 -11.20 5.14 17.89
C ILE A 608 -9.71 5.49 17.97
N PHE A 609 -8.92 5.05 16.99
CA PHE A 609 -7.49 5.32 16.93
C PHE A 609 -7.17 6.82 16.88
N VAL A 610 -7.87 7.58 16.03
CA VAL A 610 -7.67 9.03 15.91
C VAL A 610 -8.04 9.75 17.21
N ILE A 611 -9.10 9.33 17.91
CA ILE A 611 -9.49 9.91 19.21
C ILE A 611 -8.39 9.66 20.26
N CYS A 612 -7.90 8.42 20.38
CA CYS A 612 -6.83 8.10 21.31
C CYS A 612 -5.52 8.82 20.93
N LEU A 613 -5.17 8.85 19.65
CA LEU A 613 -3.98 9.52 19.15
C LEU A 613 -4.02 11.01 19.47
N THR A 614 -5.12 11.69 19.17
CA THR A 614 -5.27 13.12 19.44
C THR A 614 -5.15 13.42 20.94
N ALA A 615 -5.72 12.59 21.83
CA ALA A 615 -5.56 12.76 23.28
C ALA A 615 -4.10 12.65 23.75
N PHE A 616 -3.34 11.70 23.21
CA PHE A 616 -1.91 11.56 23.52
C PHE A 616 -1.05 12.67 22.91
N VAL A 617 -1.39 13.12 21.71
CA VAL A 617 -0.74 14.26 21.06
C VAL A 617 -0.95 15.53 21.87
N THR A 618 -2.19 15.84 22.25
CA THR A 618 -2.50 17.04 23.04
C THR A 618 -1.86 16.97 24.42
N SER A 619 -1.87 15.82 25.09
CA SER A 619 -1.18 15.67 26.39
C SER A 619 0.33 15.79 26.25
N GLY A 620 0.93 15.25 25.18
CA GLY A 620 2.36 15.43 24.89
C GLY A 620 2.73 16.90 24.67
N CYS A 621 1.92 17.67 23.92
CA CYS A 621 2.11 19.11 23.77
C CYS A 621 2.06 19.84 25.12
N LEU A 622 1.07 19.51 25.96
CA LEU A 622 0.87 20.17 27.26
C LEU A 622 1.97 19.84 28.27
N LEU A 623 2.47 18.60 28.28
CA LEU A 623 3.46 18.15 29.26
C LEU A 623 4.89 18.49 28.86
N PHE A 624 5.22 18.41 27.56
CA PHE A 624 6.61 18.48 27.10
C PHE A 624 6.87 19.60 26.09
N GLY A 625 5.84 20.26 25.55
CA GLY A 625 5.98 21.22 24.45
C GLY A 625 6.78 22.48 24.78
N GLU A 626 6.84 22.87 26.06
CA GLU A 626 7.63 24.02 26.51
C GLU A 626 9.14 23.78 26.45
N ARG A 627 9.58 22.52 26.60
CA ARG A 627 11.00 22.16 26.68
C ARG A 627 11.51 21.37 25.49
N LEU A 628 10.63 20.63 24.81
CA LEU A 628 10.99 19.77 23.68
C LEU A 628 10.41 20.31 22.38
N LEU A 629 11.29 20.60 21.42
CA LEU A 629 10.91 21.05 20.08
C LEU A 629 9.98 20.03 19.40
N GLN A 630 10.17 18.73 19.66
CA GLN A 630 9.33 17.65 19.17
C GLN A 630 7.87 17.79 19.63
N PHE A 631 7.64 18.35 20.82
CA PHE A 631 6.30 18.55 21.37
C PHE A 631 5.77 19.99 21.26
N SER A 632 6.56 20.93 20.74
CA SER A 632 6.26 22.37 20.68
C SER A 632 5.01 22.74 19.89
N THR A 633 4.62 21.93 18.91
CA THR A 633 3.42 22.15 18.07
C THR A 633 2.67 20.84 17.92
N ILE A 634 1.34 20.92 17.80
CA ILE A 634 0.46 19.75 17.60
C ILE A 634 0.95 18.91 16.43
N SER A 635 1.31 19.54 15.31
CA SER A 635 1.83 18.86 14.14
C SER A 635 3.09 18.04 14.47
N ARG A 636 4.10 18.65 15.11
CA ARG A 636 5.33 17.93 15.50
C ARG A 636 5.02 16.81 16.50
N SER A 637 4.09 17.03 17.43
CA SER A 637 3.68 16.01 18.41
C SER A 637 2.97 14.82 17.78
N ILE A 638 2.12 15.01 16.76
CA ILE A 638 1.51 13.90 16.00
C ILE A 638 2.60 12.98 15.46
N ILE A 639 3.66 13.57 14.90
CA ILE A 639 4.80 12.81 14.39
C ILE A 639 5.51 12.08 15.50
N THR A 640 5.85 12.76 16.59
CA THR A 640 6.59 12.14 17.68
C THR A 640 5.82 10.98 18.31
N VAL A 641 4.51 11.13 18.54
CA VAL A 641 3.68 10.07 19.15
C VAL A 641 3.56 8.85 18.25
N VAL A 642 3.53 9.00 16.94
CA VAL A 642 3.45 7.82 16.06
C VAL A 642 4.80 7.28 15.63
N ASN A 643 5.83 8.11 15.50
CA ASN A 643 7.19 7.57 15.41
C ASN A 643 7.48 6.71 16.66
N MET A 644 6.98 7.13 17.83
CA MET A 644 6.99 6.33 19.05
C MET A 644 6.19 5.01 18.94
N LEU A 645 5.06 4.96 18.22
CA LEU A 645 4.35 3.69 17.90
C LEU A 645 5.20 2.72 17.08
N PHE A 646 6.05 3.24 16.19
CA PHE A 646 7.00 2.44 15.39
C PHE A 646 8.35 2.23 16.10
N GLY A 647 8.48 2.65 17.36
CA GLY A 647 9.70 2.48 18.16
C GLY A 647 10.84 3.45 17.85
N GLN A 648 10.59 4.52 17.08
CA GLN A 648 11.57 5.54 16.70
C GLN A 648 11.37 6.84 17.48
N PHE A 649 12.01 7.00 18.64
CA PHE A 649 11.92 8.24 19.41
C PHE A 649 13.08 8.37 20.42
N ASP A 650 13.41 9.61 20.78
CA ASP A 650 14.42 9.91 21.78
C ASP A 650 13.83 9.88 23.20
N LEU A 651 13.86 8.70 23.82
CA LEU A 651 13.39 8.51 25.20
C LEU A 651 14.20 9.34 26.21
N ALA A 652 15.48 9.59 25.96
CA ALA A 652 16.36 10.30 26.88
C ALA A 652 15.97 11.77 26.99
N ALA A 653 15.62 12.41 25.87
CA ALA A 653 15.14 13.79 25.85
C ALA A 653 13.82 13.95 26.64
N ILE A 654 12.90 12.99 26.55
CA ILE A 654 11.62 13.05 27.28
C ILE A 654 11.85 12.87 28.79
N PHE A 655 12.67 11.90 29.18
CA PHE A 655 12.98 11.65 30.59
C PHE A 655 13.80 12.76 31.26
N ALA A 656 14.47 13.61 30.49
CA ALA A 656 15.22 14.76 31.00
C ALA A 656 14.34 15.93 31.47
N VAL A 657 13.08 16.02 31.04
CA VAL A 657 12.17 17.11 31.46
C VAL A 657 11.69 16.91 32.89
N ASP A 658 10.97 15.80 33.12
CA ASP A 658 10.55 15.31 34.43
C ASP A 658 10.40 13.80 34.33
N TYR A 659 11.22 13.07 35.08
CA TYR A 659 11.28 11.61 34.96
C TYR A 659 9.95 10.94 35.30
N ASN A 660 9.25 11.39 36.34
CA ASN A 660 8.05 10.71 36.85
C ASN A 660 6.87 10.90 35.89
N ILE A 661 6.62 12.15 35.48
CA ILE A 661 5.56 12.48 34.53
C ILE A 661 5.82 11.81 33.18
N ALA A 662 7.07 11.89 32.70
CA ALA A 662 7.46 11.28 31.44
C ALA A 662 7.33 9.75 31.46
N PHE A 663 7.75 9.11 32.55
CA PHE A 663 7.61 7.66 32.72
C PHE A 663 6.14 7.24 32.66
N THR A 664 5.26 7.89 33.43
CA THR A 664 3.83 7.56 33.45
C THR A 664 3.19 7.78 32.09
N TRP A 665 3.41 8.93 31.47
CA TRP A 665 2.85 9.24 30.16
C TRP A 665 3.33 8.26 29.08
N TYR A 666 4.63 7.95 29.06
CA TYR A 666 5.24 7.04 28.10
C TYR A 666 4.63 5.63 28.19
N TRP A 667 4.55 5.06 29.41
CA TRP A 667 3.99 3.73 29.60
C TRP A 667 2.50 3.66 29.30
N CYS A 668 1.72 4.69 29.65
CA CYS A 668 0.32 4.78 29.27
C CYS A 668 0.15 4.81 27.74
N ALA A 669 0.96 5.61 27.03
CA ALA A 669 0.96 5.67 25.57
C ALA A 669 1.34 4.32 24.95
N MET A 670 2.38 3.65 25.46
CA MET A 670 2.79 2.31 24.99
C MET A 670 1.72 1.24 25.21
N VAL A 671 1.06 1.23 26.37
CA VAL A 671 0.01 0.23 26.65
C VAL A 671 -1.21 0.48 25.76
N ILE A 672 -1.69 1.72 25.67
CA ILE A 672 -2.94 2.04 24.96
C ILE A 672 -2.73 2.07 23.45
N LEU A 673 -1.79 2.88 22.95
CA LEU A 673 -1.62 3.09 21.52
C LEU A 673 -0.94 1.89 20.85
N PHE A 674 0.07 1.30 21.49
CA PHE A 674 0.80 0.18 20.92
C PHE A 674 0.19 -1.17 21.31
N LEU A 675 0.17 -1.57 22.59
CA LEU A 675 -0.29 -2.92 22.94
C LEU A 675 -1.79 -3.18 22.70
N VAL A 676 -2.66 -2.20 22.91
CA VAL A 676 -4.12 -2.41 22.71
C VAL A 676 -4.52 -2.12 21.27
N LEU A 677 -4.32 -0.88 20.79
CA LEU A 677 -4.86 -0.48 19.48
C LEU A 677 -4.15 -1.17 18.31
N PHE A 678 -2.83 -1.35 18.35
CA PHE A 678 -2.12 -2.05 17.27
C PHE A 678 -2.51 -3.53 17.18
N ASN A 679 -2.68 -4.19 18.33
CA ASN A 679 -3.13 -5.59 18.35
C ASN A 679 -4.60 -5.74 17.92
N MET A 680 -5.45 -4.76 18.21
CA MET A 680 -6.84 -4.73 17.71
C MET A 680 -6.89 -4.56 16.19
N LEU A 681 -6.06 -3.67 15.62
CA LEU A 681 -5.90 -3.55 14.17
C LEU A 681 -5.53 -4.91 13.55
N LEU A 682 -4.57 -5.60 14.16
CA LEU A 682 -4.12 -6.91 13.72
C LEU A 682 -5.23 -7.96 13.73
N ALA A 683 -6.03 -7.97 14.80
CA ALA A 683 -7.15 -8.88 14.97
C ALA A 683 -8.24 -8.64 13.90
N ILE A 684 -8.56 -7.38 13.59
CA ILE A 684 -9.52 -7.03 12.53
C ILE A 684 -9.03 -7.52 11.16
N VAL A 685 -7.76 -7.29 10.84
CA VAL A 685 -7.16 -7.74 9.59
C VAL A 685 -7.13 -9.27 9.50
N LEU A 686 -6.82 -9.97 10.60
CA LEU A 686 -6.85 -11.42 10.69
C LEU A 686 -8.26 -11.99 10.48
N ALA A 687 -9.28 -11.40 11.12
CA ALA A 687 -10.67 -11.83 10.98
C ALA A 687 -11.17 -11.63 9.53
N ALA A 688 -10.87 -10.49 8.92
CA ALA A 688 -11.18 -10.23 7.52
C ALA A 688 -10.43 -11.18 6.57
N PHE A 689 -9.17 -11.49 6.88
CA PHE A 689 -8.39 -12.48 6.13
C PHE A 689 -9.03 -13.86 6.17
N ASP A 690 -9.42 -14.32 7.36
CA ASP A 690 -10.03 -15.64 7.54
C ASP A 690 -11.38 -15.76 6.83
N HIS A 691 -12.22 -14.73 6.95
CA HIS A 691 -13.52 -14.66 6.26
C HIS A 691 -13.35 -14.71 4.73
N VAL A 692 -12.53 -13.83 4.15
CA VAL A 692 -12.34 -13.83 2.68
C VAL A 692 -11.73 -15.14 2.22
N ARG A 693 -10.81 -15.72 2.99
CA ARG A 693 -10.20 -17.00 2.64
C ARG A 693 -11.22 -18.14 2.60
N THR A 694 -12.13 -18.25 3.56
CA THR A 694 -13.17 -19.30 3.56
C THR A 694 -14.12 -19.16 2.36
N VAL A 695 -14.58 -17.93 2.10
CA VAL A 695 -15.40 -17.59 0.92
C VAL A 695 -14.65 -17.86 -0.38
N THR A 696 -13.35 -17.59 -0.41
CA THR A 696 -12.52 -17.79 -1.59
C THR A 696 -12.19 -19.28 -1.79
N ALA A 697 -12.00 -20.06 -0.73
CA ALA A 697 -11.74 -21.50 -0.80
C ALA A 697 -12.92 -22.27 -1.44
N THR A 698 -14.16 -21.89 -1.13
CA THR A 698 -15.35 -22.52 -1.75
C THR A 698 -15.44 -22.18 -3.24
N LYS A 699 -15.06 -20.95 -3.64
CA LYS A 699 -15.08 -20.49 -5.05
C LYS A 699 -13.88 -20.97 -5.87
N ILE A 700 -12.70 -21.14 -5.27
CA ILE A 700 -11.45 -21.54 -5.95
C ILE A 700 -11.46 -22.99 -6.39
N ALA A 701 -12.02 -23.92 -5.59
CA ALA A 701 -12.02 -25.34 -5.91
C ALA A 701 -12.59 -25.66 -7.31
N PRO A 702 -13.81 -25.19 -7.67
CA PRO A 702 -14.35 -25.41 -9.02
C PRO A 702 -13.57 -24.64 -10.11
N TYR A 703 -13.03 -23.45 -9.80
CA TYR A 703 -12.20 -22.67 -10.73
C TYR A 703 -10.88 -23.38 -11.09
N MET A 704 -10.17 -23.88 -10.08
CA MET A 704 -8.91 -24.62 -10.29
C MET A 704 -9.17 -25.93 -11.03
N ALA A 705 -10.27 -26.61 -10.74
CA ALA A 705 -10.68 -27.79 -11.50
C ALA A 705 -10.94 -27.45 -12.97
N ALA A 706 -11.69 -26.38 -13.25
CA ALA A 706 -11.98 -25.93 -14.61
C ALA A 706 -10.72 -25.50 -15.39
N ILE A 707 -9.78 -24.80 -14.76
CA ILE A 707 -8.49 -24.44 -15.40
C ILE A 707 -7.63 -25.67 -15.65
N THR A 708 -7.55 -26.59 -14.70
CA THR A 708 -6.75 -27.81 -14.84
C THR A 708 -7.28 -28.67 -15.98
N GLU A 709 -8.61 -28.78 -16.09
CA GLU A 709 -9.28 -29.48 -17.19
C GLU A 709 -9.05 -28.77 -18.53
N LEU A 710 -9.17 -27.43 -18.57
CA LEU A 710 -8.91 -26.65 -19.77
C LEU A 710 -7.44 -26.77 -20.23
N ARG A 711 -6.48 -26.79 -19.29
CA ARG A 711 -5.05 -26.99 -19.56
C ARG A 711 -4.75 -28.39 -20.07
N ARG A 712 -5.44 -29.41 -19.53
CA ARG A 712 -5.35 -30.80 -19.97
C ARG A 712 -5.86 -30.97 -21.40
N LEU A 713 -6.94 -30.27 -21.76
CA LEU A 713 -7.61 -30.39 -23.06
C LEU A 713 -7.04 -29.48 -24.16
N ALA A 714 -6.50 -28.31 -23.82
CA ALA A 714 -6.02 -27.30 -24.77
C ALA A 714 -4.49 -27.31 -25.00
N GLY A 715 -3.72 -28.05 -24.19
CA GLY A 715 -2.26 -28.04 -24.27
C GLY A 715 -1.65 -26.74 -23.70
N PRO A 716 -0.35 -26.47 -23.96
CA PRO A 716 0.35 -25.30 -23.41
C PRO A 716 -0.11 -23.94 -23.98
N MET A 717 -0.91 -23.95 -25.05
CA MET A 717 -1.44 -22.74 -25.67
C MET A 717 -2.69 -22.27 -24.91
N LEU A 718 -2.54 -21.20 -24.12
CA LEU A 718 -3.54 -20.66 -23.19
C LEU A 718 -4.84 -20.11 -23.82
N TRP A 719 -5.09 -20.31 -25.13
CA TRP A 719 -6.22 -19.69 -25.84
C TRP A 719 -7.29 -20.68 -26.31
N PRO A 720 -8.30 -20.98 -25.47
CA PRO A 720 -9.31 -21.99 -25.80
C PRO A 720 -10.10 -21.71 -27.08
N TRP A 721 -10.34 -20.44 -27.44
CA TRP A 721 -11.22 -20.06 -28.56
C TRP A 721 -10.55 -19.88 -29.92
N ASN A 722 -9.22 -19.93 -30.02
CA ASN A 722 -8.54 -19.89 -31.33
C ASN A 722 -8.55 -21.26 -32.06
N HIS A 723 -9.18 -22.28 -31.48
CA HIS A 723 -9.30 -23.59 -32.11
C HIS A 723 -10.38 -23.58 -33.22
N PRO A 724 -10.12 -24.16 -34.40
CA PRO A 724 -11.04 -24.11 -35.55
C PRO A 724 -12.46 -24.57 -35.22
N HIS A 725 -12.58 -25.68 -34.49
CA HIS A 725 -13.87 -26.28 -34.11
C HIS A 725 -14.70 -25.40 -33.14
N MET A 726 -14.05 -24.64 -32.25
CA MET A 726 -14.73 -23.73 -31.31
C MET A 726 -15.24 -22.47 -32.03
N MET A 727 -14.46 -21.95 -32.99
CA MET A 727 -14.86 -20.81 -33.83
C MET A 727 -16.05 -21.17 -34.71
N GLN A 728 -16.04 -22.36 -35.31
CA GLN A 728 -17.16 -22.87 -36.10
C GLN A 728 -18.42 -23.03 -35.23
N LEU A 729 -18.30 -23.63 -34.04
CA LEU A 729 -19.42 -23.79 -33.11
C LEU A 729 -20.02 -22.44 -32.68
N GLY A 730 -19.17 -21.44 -32.40
CA GLY A 730 -19.63 -20.10 -32.02
C GLY A 730 -20.33 -19.35 -33.16
N SER A 731 -19.78 -19.43 -34.39
CA SER A 731 -20.42 -18.85 -35.59
C SER A 731 -21.75 -19.52 -35.94
N PHE A 732 -21.86 -20.83 -35.66
CA PHE A 732 -23.12 -21.56 -35.76
C PHE A 732 -24.13 -21.06 -34.72
N ALA A 733 -23.72 -20.92 -33.46
CA ALA A 733 -24.59 -20.41 -32.40
C ALA A 733 -25.11 -19.00 -32.72
N GLU A 734 -24.29 -18.14 -33.33
CA GLU A 734 -24.67 -16.78 -33.76
C GLU A 734 -25.64 -16.78 -34.95
N SER A 735 -25.52 -17.73 -35.87
CA SER A 735 -26.42 -17.85 -37.04
C SER A 735 -27.75 -18.55 -36.74
N ALA A 736 -27.83 -19.36 -35.67
CA ALA A 736 -29.02 -20.10 -35.26
C ALA A 736 -30.11 -19.21 -34.65
N ASN A 737 -30.69 -18.26 -35.39
CA ASN A 737 -31.81 -17.42 -34.93
C ASN A 737 -32.95 -18.29 -34.33
N THR A 738 -33.21 -18.23 -33.02
CA THR A 738 -34.49 -18.58 -32.36
C THR A 738 -34.37 -18.52 -30.83
N GLY A 739 -35.40 -17.95 -30.19
CA GLY A 739 -35.59 -17.93 -28.73
C GLY A 739 -36.12 -19.25 -28.18
N LEU A 740 -35.46 -20.37 -28.48
CA LEU A 740 -35.76 -21.67 -27.90
C LEU A 740 -34.49 -22.31 -27.34
N SER A 741 -34.48 -22.60 -26.04
CA SER A 741 -33.37 -23.21 -25.30
C SER A 741 -33.21 -24.69 -25.66
N THR A 742 -32.61 -25.02 -26.80
CA THR A 742 -32.26 -26.41 -27.11
C THR A 742 -30.95 -26.78 -26.40
N ALA A 743 -30.98 -27.85 -25.59
CA ALA A 743 -29.79 -28.42 -24.97
C ALA A 743 -28.79 -28.90 -26.04
N VAL A 744 -27.53 -28.48 -25.91
CA VAL A 744 -26.44 -28.82 -26.81
C VAL A 744 -25.77 -30.11 -26.33
N THR A 745 -25.97 -31.21 -27.06
CA THR A 745 -25.38 -32.52 -26.78
C THR A 745 -24.16 -32.79 -27.68
N SER A 746 -23.26 -33.70 -27.24
CA SER A 746 -22.10 -34.12 -28.03
C SER A 746 -22.48 -34.64 -29.42
N ALA A 747 -23.60 -35.37 -29.53
CA ALA A 747 -24.14 -35.86 -30.80
C ALA A 747 -24.62 -34.73 -31.73
N SER A 748 -25.21 -33.67 -31.19
CA SER A 748 -25.60 -32.48 -31.98
C SER A 748 -24.38 -31.75 -32.52
N ILE A 749 -23.33 -31.62 -31.70
CA ILE A 749 -22.05 -30.99 -32.07
C ILE A 749 -21.33 -31.81 -33.14
N ALA A 750 -21.21 -33.13 -32.97
CA ALA A 750 -20.56 -34.03 -33.93
C ALA A 750 -21.22 -33.95 -35.32
N LYS A 751 -22.55 -33.91 -35.35
CA LYS A 751 -23.34 -33.80 -36.59
C LYS A 751 -23.19 -32.45 -37.29
N GLN A 752 -23.08 -31.35 -36.54
CA GLN A 752 -22.98 -30.00 -37.10
C GLN A 752 -21.56 -29.62 -37.53
N LEU A 753 -20.55 -30.04 -36.77
CA LEU A 753 -19.15 -29.73 -37.05
C LEU A 753 -18.46 -30.79 -37.94
N CYS A 754 -19.15 -31.87 -38.30
CA CYS A 754 -18.60 -33.00 -39.05
C CYS A 754 -17.31 -33.57 -38.41
N VAL A 755 -17.34 -33.79 -37.09
CA VAL A 755 -16.18 -34.31 -36.32
C VAL A 755 -16.57 -35.59 -35.59
N THR A 756 -15.57 -36.34 -35.12
CA THR A 756 -15.80 -37.55 -34.32
C THR A 756 -16.53 -37.22 -33.01
N ASP A 757 -17.30 -38.18 -32.47
CA ASP A 757 -17.98 -38.01 -31.17
C ASP A 757 -17.00 -37.67 -30.04
N VAL A 758 -15.75 -38.16 -30.15
CA VAL A 758 -14.67 -37.87 -29.19
C VAL A 758 -14.24 -36.40 -29.26
N ASP A 759 -14.05 -35.86 -30.48
CA ASP A 759 -13.67 -34.46 -30.67
C ASP A 759 -14.82 -33.51 -30.29
N ALA A 760 -16.06 -33.89 -30.58
CA ALA A 760 -17.24 -33.14 -30.18
C ALA A 760 -17.37 -33.04 -28.65
N ASP A 761 -17.06 -34.12 -27.94
CA ASP A 761 -17.04 -34.14 -26.47
C ASP A 761 -15.88 -33.30 -25.90
N ILE A 762 -14.71 -33.30 -26.54
CA ILE A 762 -13.59 -32.40 -26.16
C ILE A 762 -14.01 -30.92 -26.31
N VAL A 763 -14.68 -30.56 -27.40
CA VAL A 763 -15.16 -29.18 -27.63
C VAL A 763 -16.22 -28.79 -26.59
N LEU A 764 -17.14 -29.69 -26.26
CA LEU A 764 -18.16 -29.48 -25.24
C LEU A 764 -17.53 -29.24 -23.86
N ARG A 765 -16.59 -30.10 -23.44
CA ARG A 765 -15.86 -29.96 -22.17
C ARG A 765 -15.04 -28.67 -22.10
N LYS A 766 -14.36 -28.29 -23.20
CA LYS A 766 -13.64 -26.99 -23.30
C LYS A 766 -14.57 -25.80 -23.12
N THR A 767 -15.73 -25.84 -23.76
CA THR A 767 -16.73 -24.77 -23.68
C THR A 767 -17.29 -24.64 -22.27
N ARG A 768 -17.61 -25.78 -21.62
CA ARG A 768 -18.07 -25.81 -20.23
C ARG A 768 -17.01 -25.31 -19.24
N ALA A 769 -15.76 -25.76 -19.39
CA ALA A 769 -14.63 -25.28 -18.59
C ALA A 769 -14.44 -23.75 -18.74
N PHE A 770 -14.52 -23.24 -19.96
CA PHE A 770 -14.43 -21.81 -20.23
C PHE A 770 -15.58 -21.01 -19.62
N LEU A 771 -16.82 -21.49 -19.75
CA LEU A 771 -18.01 -20.84 -19.16
C LEU A 771 -17.95 -20.81 -17.64
N ALA A 772 -17.55 -21.92 -17.00
CA ALA A 772 -17.36 -21.97 -15.56
C ALA A 772 -16.32 -20.94 -15.09
N ILE A 773 -15.19 -20.83 -15.80
CA ILE A 773 -14.17 -19.82 -15.52
C ILE A 773 -14.74 -18.40 -15.69
N MET A 774 -15.47 -18.14 -16.78
CA MET A 774 -16.04 -16.83 -17.07
C MET A 774 -17.14 -16.44 -16.08
N HIS A 775 -18.00 -17.36 -15.63
CA HIS A 775 -18.99 -17.10 -14.60
C HIS A 775 -18.32 -16.74 -13.28
N ILE A 776 -17.30 -17.48 -12.85
CA ILE A 776 -16.56 -17.21 -11.61
C ILE A 776 -15.80 -15.86 -11.70
N LEU A 777 -15.18 -15.55 -12.84
CA LEU A 777 -14.50 -14.27 -13.08
C LEU A 777 -15.48 -13.08 -13.18
N ARG A 778 -16.71 -13.34 -13.61
CA ARG A 778 -17.77 -12.32 -13.72
C ARG A 778 -18.42 -12.06 -12.38
N ASP A 779 -18.69 -13.09 -11.58
CA ASP A 779 -19.21 -12.97 -10.21
C ASP A 779 -18.18 -12.35 -9.26
N SER A 780 -16.89 -12.65 -9.41
CA SER A 780 -15.84 -11.98 -8.62
C SER A 780 -15.72 -10.47 -8.93
N ASN A 781 -16.06 -10.04 -10.15
CA ASN A 781 -16.15 -8.62 -10.51
C ASN A 781 -17.51 -7.97 -10.15
N LEU A 782 -18.54 -8.76 -9.76
CA LEU A 782 -19.88 -8.27 -9.42
C LEU A 782 -20.19 -8.29 -7.92
N ASN A 783 -19.38 -8.93 -7.09
CA ASN A 783 -19.62 -9.09 -5.64
C ASN A 783 -19.16 -7.91 -4.76
N ASP A 784 -18.92 -6.71 -5.32
CA ASP A 784 -18.80 -5.50 -4.48
C ASP A 784 -20.14 -5.19 -3.75
N ASP A 785 -21.28 -5.74 -4.22
CA ASP A 785 -22.61 -5.39 -3.70
C ASP A 785 -23.15 -6.34 -2.60
N ASP A 786 -22.67 -7.59 -2.49
CA ASP A 786 -23.15 -8.57 -1.48
C ASP A 786 -22.34 -8.57 -0.17
N VAL A 787 -21.28 -7.76 -0.09
CA VAL A 787 -20.54 -7.49 1.16
C VAL A 787 -21.07 -6.23 1.85
N ASN A 788 -22.20 -5.69 1.38
CA ASN A 788 -22.94 -4.63 2.07
C ASN A 788 -23.68 -5.20 3.29
N GLY A 789 -22.95 -5.39 4.39
CA GLY A 789 -23.34 -4.83 5.69
C GLY A 789 -24.63 -5.26 6.39
N GLU A 790 -25.38 -6.27 5.96
CA GLU A 790 -26.52 -6.77 6.76
C GLU A 790 -26.19 -7.90 7.75
N ASP A 791 -25.03 -8.56 7.65
CA ASP A 791 -24.64 -9.65 8.58
C ASP A 791 -23.51 -9.27 9.56
N PHE A 792 -23.29 -7.98 9.82
CA PHE A 792 -22.25 -7.50 10.76
C PHE A 792 -22.74 -7.38 12.21
N VAL A 793 -23.69 -8.21 12.64
CA VAL A 793 -23.99 -8.43 14.06
C VAL A 793 -23.31 -9.71 14.49
N GLY A 794 -22.30 -9.58 15.34
CA GLY A 794 -21.57 -10.70 15.89
C GLY A 794 -22.48 -11.64 16.67
N GLU A 795 -22.66 -12.84 16.16
CA GLU A 795 -22.62 -14.02 16.98
C GLU A 795 -21.25 -14.66 16.78
N GLY A 796 -20.46 -14.72 17.85
CA GLY A 796 -19.23 -15.48 17.89
C GLY A 796 -19.57 -16.97 17.84
N GLU A 797 -19.83 -17.49 16.64
CA GLU A 797 -20.02 -18.91 16.41
C GLU A 797 -18.63 -19.54 16.27
N VAL A 798 -18.09 -19.98 17.41
CA VAL A 798 -16.98 -20.94 17.46
C VAL A 798 -17.45 -22.17 16.69
N ALA A 799 -16.65 -22.61 15.71
CA ALA A 799 -16.93 -23.81 14.92
C ALA A 799 -17.37 -24.97 15.84
N PRO A 800 -18.58 -25.55 15.67
CA PRO A 800 -19.03 -26.61 16.54
C PRO A 800 -18.28 -27.90 16.19
N THR A 801 -17.34 -28.26 17.05
CA THR A 801 -16.97 -29.66 17.24
C THR A 801 -18.21 -30.39 17.78
N SER A 802 -18.70 -31.36 17.01
CA SER A 802 -19.89 -32.20 17.22
C SER A 802 -21.24 -31.50 17.03
N VAL A 803 -21.97 -31.98 16.01
CA VAL A 803 -23.34 -31.59 15.70
C VAL A 803 -24.26 -32.21 16.76
N ASP A 804 -24.81 -31.39 17.63
CA ASP A 804 -25.93 -31.78 18.50
C ASP A 804 -27.22 -31.75 17.66
N VAL A 805 -27.88 -32.90 17.54
CA VAL A 805 -29.08 -33.08 16.69
C VAL A 805 -30.28 -32.28 17.21
N SER A 806 -30.24 -31.87 18.49
CA SER A 806 -31.26 -31.06 19.14
C SER A 806 -31.32 -29.62 18.60
N GLU A 807 -30.16 -28.97 18.44
CA GLU A 807 -30.02 -27.62 17.89
C GLU A 807 -30.49 -27.54 16.41
N LEU A 808 -30.24 -28.61 15.64
CA LEU A 808 -30.65 -28.69 14.24
C LEU A 808 -32.18 -28.79 14.09
N ASN A 809 -32.83 -29.51 15.00
CA ASN A 809 -34.30 -29.61 15.03
C ASN A 809 -34.94 -28.29 15.47
N GLU A 810 -34.35 -27.58 16.44
CA GLU A 810 -34.87 -26.27 16.87
C GLU A 810 -34.73 -25.20 15.76
N ARG A 811 -33.63 -25.24 14.99
CA ARG A 811 -33.47 -24.39 13.79
C ARG A 811 -34.43 -24.78 12.66
N LEU A 812 -34.77 -26.06 12.52
CA LEU A 812 -35.74 -26.53 11.52
C LEU A 812 -37.16 -26.04 11.87
N ASP A 813 -37.57 -26.16 13.13
CA ASP A 813 -38.87 -25.68 13.63
C ASP A 813 -39.00 -24.15 13.48
N MET A 814 -37.92 -23.40 13.76
CA MET A 814 -37.90 -21.95 13.61
C MET A 814 -37.98 -21.51 12.13
N MET A 815 -37.34 -22.27 11.22
CA MET A 815 -37.46 -22.03 9.78
C MET A 815 -38.86 -22.38 9.25
N GLU A 816 -39.46 -23.46 9.74
CA GLU A 816 -40.82 -23.88 9.37
C GLU A 816 -41.84 -22.82 9.80
N ALA A 817 -41.74 -22.30 11.03
CA ALA A 817 -42.58 -21.20 11.51
C ALA A 817 -42.42 -19.90 10.69
N ARG A 818 -41.19 -19.56 10.27
CA ARG A 818 -40.94 -18.41 9.38
C ARG A 818 -41.49 -18.62 7.97
N LEU A 819 -41.46 -19.84 7.47
CA LEU A 819 -42.03 -20.19 6.17
C LEU A 819 -43.55 -20.08 6.20
N GLU A 820 -44.20 -20.60 7.25
CA GLU A 820 -45.66 -20.50 7.45
C GLU A 820 -46.11 -19.04 7.59
N ALA A 821 -45.37 -18.21 8.34
CA ALA A 821 -45.66 -16.78 8.47
C ALA A 821 -45.54 -16.04 7.12
N LYS A 822 -44.52 -16.35 6.30
CA LYS A 822 -44.39 -15.78 4.95
C LYS A 822 -45.50 -16.25 4.02
N LEU A 823 -45.89 -17.53 4.08
CA LEU A 823 -46.96 -18.10 3.26
C LEU A 823 -48.32 -17.49 3.60
N ALA A 824 -48.59 -17.24 4.89
CA ALA A 824 -49.76 -16.52 5.36
C ALA A 824 -49.78 -15.06 4.90
N SER A 825 -48.63 -14.36 4.91
CA SER A 825 -48.55 -12.99 4.38
C SER A 825 -48.79 -12.92 2.87
N MET A 826 -48.35 -13.94 2.13
CA MET A 826 -48.52 -14.04 0.68
C MET A 826 -49.97 -14.34 0.30
N SER A 827 -50.66 -15.19 1.07
CA SER A 827 -52.09 -15.49 0.85
C SER A 827 -52.99 -14.28 1.10
N VAL A 828 -52.70 -13.47 2.13
CA VAL A 828 -53.41 -12.21 2.41
C VAL A 828 -53.18 -11.19 1.29
N ASN A 829 -51.95 -11.06 0.80
CA ASN A 829 -51.64 -10.17 -0.33
C ASN A 829 -52.31 -10.63 -1.64
N MET A 830 -52.43 -11.94 -1.86
CA MET A 830 -53.10 -12.49 -3.04
C MET A 830 -54.63 -12.31 -2.97
N ALA A 831 -55.23 -12.46 -1.80
CA ALA A 831 -56.65 -12.14 -1.58
C ALA A 831 -56.94 -10.64 -1.78
N ALA A 832 -56.05 -9.75 -1.30
CA ALA A 832 -56.16 -8.31 -1.53
C ALA A 832 -55.96 -7.94 -3.02
N LEU A 833 -55.14 -8.69 -3.76
CA LEU A 833 -54.97 -8.51 -5.21
C LEU A 833 -56.21 -8.96 -5.98
N ILE A 834 -56.80 -10.11 -5.62
CA ILE A 834 -58.04 -10.63 -6.23
C ILE A 834 -59.20 -9.64 -5.99
N ALA A 835 -59.35 -9.11 -4.77
CA ALA A 835 -60.38 -8.11 -4.47
C ALA A 835 -60.19 -6.79 -5.26
N ARG A 836 -58.96 -6.40 -5.59
CA ARG A 836 -58.67 -5.22 -6.43
C ARG A 836 -58.92 -5.47 -7.92
N ILE A 837 -58.85 -6.73 -8.37
CA ILE A 837 -59.15 -7.12 -9.75
C ILE A 837 -60.67 -7.19 -9.94
N ASP A 838 -61.42 -7.76 -8.99
CA ASP A 838 -62.89 -7.78 -9.00
C ASP A 838 -63.53 -6.39 -8.88
N ALA A 839 -62.83 -5.42 -8.28
CA ALA A 839 -63.29 -4.02 -8.23
C ALA A 839 -62.97 -3.22 -9.51
N LYS A 840 -62.17 -3.78 -10.43
CA LYS A 840 -61.78 -3.14 -11.71
C LYS A 840 -62.43 -3.78 -12.93
N LEU A 841 -62.87 -5.04 -12.82
CA LEU A 841 -63.86 -5.67 -13.72
C LEU A 841 -65.26 -5.17 -13.36
#